data_AF-A0A7S1AKS6-F1
#
_entry.id   AF-A0A7S1AKS6-F1
#
_cell.length_a   1.000
_cell.length_b   1.000
_cell.length_c   1.000
_cell.angle_alpha   90.00
_cell.angle_beta   90.00
_cell.angle_gamma   90.00
#
_symmetry.space_group_name_H-M   'P 1'
#
loop_
_entity.id
_entity.type
_entity.pdbx_description
1 polymer ?
#
loop_
_entity_poly.entity_id
_entity_poly.type
_entity_poly.pdbx_seq_one_letter_code
_entity_poly.pdbx_strand_id
1 'polypeptide(L)'
;MAWAAAFECVLQGDFGLLNSLLQDPPDLEANLEWEGHFVTPVFVAVLLRLDDHLKRLLSLGADFRTHCIYDGVFCAPLHVAAVRGDTAVLRVLLDAECDPNAKAEGDVHGMPSRAGFAECNALHLLIIRDEFPEDIFRLLLRRGGTLSTPCQQDAVQISGLALPRHLGNTHATEERLDSVIGEEVRQVIHSPRSASALNRLLEVCSKLRQRHPETAYRLAWDVDFQLFSSTDSEEPTTALLLAADVGNLEATRLLLYAGANPEFTVPKVLSFSFSRSITVHARAVHLAVLRGHSEMLEQVFNCGLEATCHAEVRQIMATDILEEWNGLSLVHLAVLCSKPHVVPTLLGCRCNVDAPARCALAFSEYDAQVVEVSPLLLAVQRGDIACAAMLLDSGAVVNERVRGAALECESLCEMFGGPPVVGLEDWITALLTGEAALQRLIARRTDLSRPLDWPETTASVYLEQHRLVSPELVGRLVKTLEEVPTILRNLRPVHLACLFQLPWALAMLADEGVRVNESPPCHEVPRDLPLPEGLDAFPLDAVFLCVRVGGLSMLEQLRRGPFEIDVQREIPLAPDITPPFFPSGDSLTWAWRNLAPLEFALLHRRVDVAVLLVRLGADLLHRVDHVAVSPSEHYRVTDFCFRDLTPLHICTLFDNRTAASALLAACSSERHRQVLLSACCRQSFATASSEDEPWLWKDLTPLHLALLTKSYQVADVLVDASSPDVLALPCFQQDFEVDAERSMSALLIAFNRDLKELHRKISRKLPP
;
A
#
# COMPACT_ATOMS: atom_id res chain seq x y z
N MET A 1 41.92 30.09 35.75
CA MET A 1 43.21 30.10 35.00
C MET A 1 43.11 29.31 33.70
N ALA A 2 42.79 28.00 33.72
CA ALA A 2 42.76 27.18 32.50
C ALA A 2 41.72 27.64 31.46
N TRP A 3 40.49 27.98 31.87
CA TRP A 3 39.45 28.55 31.00
C TRP A 3 39.82 29.89 30.38
N ALA A 4 40.36 30.82 31.18
CA ALA A 4 40.78 32.15 30.70
C ALA A 4 41.87 32.03 29.61
N ALA A 5 42.88 31.19 29.84
CA ALA A 5 43.92 30.91 28.86
C ALA A 5 43.35 30.22 27.60
N ALA A 6 42.40 29.29 27.76
CA ALA A 6 41.74 28.64 26.63
C ALA A 6 40.97 29.65 25.75
N PHE A 7 40.21 30.58 26.35
CA PHE A 7 39.47 31.61 25.61
C PHE A 7 40.37 32.69 25.00
N GLU A 8 41.50 33.03 25.62
CA GLU A 8 42.52 33.90 25.02
C GLU A 8 43.15 33.26 23.77
N CYS A 9 43.40 31.94 23.78
CA CYS A 9 43.85 31.21 22.60
C CYS A 9 42.78 31.15 21.50
N VAL A 10 41.50 31.07 21.87
CA VAL A 10 40.39 31.12 20.92
C VAL A 10 40.32 32.47 20.20
N LEU A 11 40.63 33.60 20.88
CA LEU A 11 40.74 34.91 20.22
C LEU A 11 41.85 34.95 19.15
N GLN A 12 42.86 34.09 19.27
CA GLN A 12 43.94 33.93 18.30
C GLN A 12 43.63 32.86 17.23
N GLY A 13 42.47 32.21 17.31
CA GLY A 13 42.02 31.16 16.39
C GLY A 13 42.51 29.74 16.74
N ASP A 14 43.14 29.55 17.91
CA ASP A 14 43.59 28.23 18.37
C ASP A 14 42.56 27.59 19.33
N PHE A 15 41.90 26.53 18.85
CA PHE A 15 40.89 25.78 19.60
C PHE A 15 41.46 24.55 20.32
N GLY A 16 42.78 24.29 20.25
CA GLY A 16 43.40 23.08 20.79
C GLY A 16 43.23 22.94 22.29
N LEU A 17 43.51 24.01 23.05
CA LEU A 17 43.37 24.03 24.51
C LEU A 17 41.91 23.92 24.96
N LEU A 18 40.99 24.59 24.26
CA LEU A 18 39.56 24.50 24.54
C LEU A 18 39.03 23.07 24.32
N ASN A 19 39.45 22.41 23.23
CA ASN A 19 39.05 21.03 22.95
C ASN A 19 39.63 20.04 23.96
N SER A 20 40.87 20.22 24.42
CA SER A 20 41.44 19.37 25.48
C SER A 20 40.70 19.54 26.80
N LEU A 21 40.30 20.78 27.12
CA LEU A 21 39.62 21.09 28.37
C LEU A 21 38.17 20.58 28.38
N LEU A 22 37.55 20.39 27.21
CA LEU A 22 36.22 19.77 27.07
C LEU A 22 36.25 18.23 27.06
N GLN A 23 37.41 17.58 26.95
CA GLN A 23 37.54 16.11 26.97
C GLN A 23 37.62 15.54 28.39
N ASP A 24 38.23 16.28 29.31
CA ASP A 24 38.23 15.98 30.75
C ASP A 24 37.08 16.75 31.41
N PRO A 25 36.29 16.19 32.34
CA PRO A 25 35.13 16.86 32.93
C PRO A 25 35.56 18.17 33.63
N PRO A 26 35.36 19.34 32.99
CA PRO A 26 35.91 20.58 33.50
C PRO A 26 34.96 21.20 34.52
N ASP A 27 35.45 22.14 35.31
CA ASP A 27 34.59 22.97 36.15
C ASP A 27 33.82 23.96 35.25
N LEU A 28 32.55 23.65 34.97
CA LEU A 28 31.70 24.38 34.01
C LEU A 28 31.21 25.73 34.55
N GLU A 29 31.21 25.92 35.88
CA GLU A 29 30.75 27.14 36.56
C GLU A 29 31.91 28.00 37.08
N ALA A 30 33.10 27.82 36.50
CA ALA A 30 34.28 28.57 36.89
C ALA A 30 34.05 30.08 36.71
N ASN A 31 34.16 30.86 37.79
CA ASN A 31 34.01 32.30 37.72
C ASN A 31 35.26 32.95 37.10
N LEU A 32 35.13 33.42 35.86
CA LEU A 32 36.20 34.03 35.08
C LEU A 32 36.16 35.54 35.23
N GLU A 33 37.33 36.16 35.38
CA GLU A 33 37.46 37.61 35.18
C GLU A 33 37.65 37.87 33.68
N TRP A 34 36.65 38.46 33.04
CA TRP A 34 36.68 38.86 31.63
C TRP A 34 36.33 40.34 31.53
N GLU A 35 37.22 41.15 30.97
CA GLU A 35 37.04 42.61 30.81
C GLU A 35 36.65 43.35 32.11
N GLY A 36 37.13 42.87 33.27
CA GLY A 36 36.85 43.48 34.58
C GLY A 36 35.53 43.04 35.23
N HIS A 37 34.83 42.06 34.65
CA HIS A 37 33.61 41.47 35.19
C HIS A 37 33.76 39.98 35.43
N PHE A 38 32.99 39.47 36.39
CA PHE A 38 32.88 38.04 36.71
C PHE A 38 31.86 37.37 35.78
N VAL A 39 32.32 36.43 34.95
CA VAL A 39 31.54 35.75 33.90
C VAL A 39 31.76 34.24 33.90
N THR A 40 30.81 33.48 33.38
CA THR A 40 30.93 32.01 33.23
C THR A 40 31.51 31.60 31.87
N PRO A 41 32.08 30.38 31.72
CA PRO A 41 32.57 29.87 30.45
C PRO A 41 31.49 29.87 29.35
N VAL A 42 30.24 29.58 29.71
CA VAL A 42 29.07 29.68 28.82
C VAL A 42 28.87 31.12 28.32
N PHE A 43 28.99 32.10 29.21
CA PHE A 43 28.85 33.50 28.88
C PHE A 43 29.95 33.97 27.89
N VAL A 44 31.20 33.56 28.11
CA VAL A 44 32.32 33.87 27.20
C VAL A 44 32.14 33.18 25.84
N ALA A 45 31.67 31.93 25.82
CA ALA A 45 31.38 31.22 24.57
C ALA A 45 30.30 31.93 23.74
N VAL A 46 29.29 32.53 24.39
CA VAL A 46 28.27 33.35 23.74
C VAL A 46 28.87 34.66 23.20
N LEU A 47 29.71 35.36 23.97
CA LEU A 47 30.38 36.58 23.53
C LEU A 47 31.26 36.36 22.28
N LEU A 48 31.93 35.22 22.23
CA LEU A 48 32.84 34.82 21.16
C LEU A 48 32.15 34.11 19.98
N ARG A 49 30.81 33.94 20.03
CA ARG A 49 30.00 33.30 18.97
C ARG A 49 30.38 31.84 18.67
N LEU A 50 30.75 31.09 19.71
CA LEU A 50 31.21 29.70 19.59
C LEU A 50 30.04 28.72 19.66
N ASP A 51 29.21 28.65 18.62
CA ASP A 51 28.00 27.81 18.60
C ASP A 51 28.27 26.31 18.80
N ASP A 52 29.28 25.74 18.15
CA ASP A 52 29.62 24.31 18.29
C ASP A 52 30.20 23.96 19.67
N HIS A 53 30.98 24.86 20.26
CA HIS A 53 31.56 24.65 21.59
C HIS A 53 30.52 24.93 22.68
N LEU A 54 29.60 25.86 22.44
CA LEU A 54 28.45 26.12 23.30
C LEU A 54 27.52 24.91 23.38
N LYS A 55 27.23 24.24 22.25
CA LYS A 55 26.48 22.96 22.26
C LYS A 55 27.16 21.92 23.15
N ARG A 56 28.49 21.81 23.06
CA ARG A 56 29.27 20.88 23.90
C ARG A 56 29.22 21.25 25.38
N LEU A 57 29.43 22.53 25.72
CA LEU A 57 29.33 23.03 27.09
C LEU A 57 27.95 22.74 27.72
N LEU A 58 26.87 22.99 26.97
CA LEU A 58 25.50 22.73 27.43
C LEU A 58 25.24 21.22 27.55
N SER A 59 25.77 20.40 26.64
CA SER A 59 25.66 18.93 26.74
C SER A 59 26.38 18.33 27.94
N LEU A 60 27.40 19.03 28.46
CA LEU A 60 28.12 18.67 29.68
C LEU A 60 27.40 19.15 30.96
N GLY A 61 26.29 19.87 30.83
CA GLY A 61 25.46 20.33 31.95
C GLY A 61 25.81 21.72 32.50
N ALA A 62 26.47 22.57 31.70
CA ALA A 62 26.76 23.94 32.10
C ALA A 62 25.47 24.76 32.31
N ASP A 63 25.41 25.56 33.37
CA ASP A 63 24.25 26.37 33.71
C ASP A 63 24.17 27.61 32.82
N PHE A 64 23.10 27.67 32.02
CA PHE A 64 22.80 28.80 31.14
C PHE A 64 21.95 29.88 31.83
N ARG A 65 21.54 29.66 33.09
CA ARG A 65 20.74 30.62 33.87
C ARG A 65 21.59 31.66 34.59
N THR A 66 22.90 31.56 34.49
CA THR A 66 23.83 32.47 35.17
C THR A 66 23.73 33.87 34.59
N HIS A 67 23.42 34.85 35.41
CA HIS A 67 23.43 36.26 35.00
C HIS A 67 24.83 36.84 35.13
N CYS A 68 25.26 37.57 34.11
CA CYS A 68 26.51 38.31 34.16
C CYS A 68 26.29 39.76 33.70
N ILE A 69 27.23 40.63 34.07
CA ILE A 69 27.18 42.04 33.69
C ILE A 69 27.65 42.15 32.23
N TYR A 70 26.79 42.70 31.38
CA TYR A 70 27.14 43.05 30.00
C TYR A 70 26.61 44.44 29.69
N ASP A 71 27.51 45.35 29.30
CA ASP A 71 27.19 46.73 28.95
C ASP A 71 26.36 47.45 30.05
N GLY A 72 26.69 47.15 31.32
CA GLY A 72 26.03 47.73 32.50
C GLY A 72 24.67 47.11 32.87
N VAL A 73 24.27 46.00 32.23
CA VAL A 73 23.02 45.27 32.54
C VAL A 73 23.33 43.88 33.08
N PHE A 74 22.63 43.45 34.13
CA PHE A 74 22.76 42.09 34.67
C PHE A 74 21.81 41.14 33.93
N CYS A 75 22.36 40.34 33.01
CA CYS A 75 21.57 39.58 32.05
C CYS A 75 22.09 38.16 31.84
N ALA A 76 21.17 37.25 31.51
CA ALA A 76 21.50 35.88 31.11
C ALA A 76 22.14 35.84 29.70
N PRO A 77 22.93 34.79 29.36
CA PRO A 77 23.58 34.63 28.06
C PRO A 77 22.62 34.80 26.85
N LEU A 78 21.36 34.40 27.01
CA LEU A 78 20.32 34.58 25.99
C LEU A 78 20.11 36.04 25.57
N HIS A 79 20.14 36.97 26.52
CA HIS A 79 19.97 38.40 26.24
C HIS A 79 21.11 38.94 25.38
N VAL A 80 22.34 38.53 25.67
CA VAL A 80 23.53 38.95 24.93
C VAL A 80 23.50 38.39 23.51
N ALA A 81 23.14 37.11 23.34
CA ALA A 81 22.98 36.50 22.03
C ALA A 81 21.92 37.23 21.18
N ALA A 82 20.80 37.63 21.80
CA ALA A 82 19.75 38.39 21.13
C ALA A 82 20.23 39.79 20.69
N VAL A 83 20.86 40.55 21.60
CA VAL A 83 21.38 41.91 21.33
C VAL A 83 22.46 41.92 20.26
N ARG A 84 23.34 40.92 20.24
CA ARG A 84 24.44 40.85 19.25
C ARG A 84 23.98 40.43 17.85
N GLY A 85 22.71 40.07 17.67
CA GLY A 85 22.22 39.61 16.38
C GLY A 85 22.51 38.14 16.07
N ASP A 86 22.95 37.34 17.04
CA ASP A 86 23.59 36.04 16.80
C ASP A 86 22.58 34.88 16.78
N THR A 87 21.91 34.70 15.64
CA THR A 87 20.86 33.68 15.45
C THR A 87 21.34 32.24 15.71
N ALA A 88 22.57 31.89 15.34
CA ALA A 88 23.12 30.55 15.53
C ALA A 88 23.31 30.22 17.02
N VAL A 89 23.92 31.12 17.78
CA VAL A 89 24.11 31.01 19.23
C VAL A 89 22.78 31.00 19.95
N LEU A 90 21.86 31.86 19.52
CA LEU A 90 20.52 31.95 20.10
C LEU A 90 19.71 30.67 19.89
N ARG A 91 19.83 30.00 18.73
CA ARG A 91 19.24 28.67 18.49
C ARG A 91 19.77 27.65 19.47
N VAL A 92 21.10 27.59 19.64
CA VAL A 92 21.74 26.64 20.57
C VAL A 92 21.24 26.82 22.00
N LEU A 93 21.11 28.05 22.47
CA LEU A 93 20.59 28.33 23.81
C LEU A 93 19.12 27.92 23.96
N LEU A 94 18.27 28.21 22.98
CA LEU A 94 16.85 27.83 23.03
C LEU A 94 16.62 26.33 22.78
N ASP A 95 17.53 25.64 22.08
CA ASP A 95 17.53 24.19 21.93
C ASP A 95 17.90 23.48 23.24
N ALA A 96 18.67 24.15 24.11
CA ALA A 96 18.99 23.68 25.46
C ALA A 96 17.91 24.05 26.51
N GLU A 97 16.68 24.34 26.07
CA GLU A 97 15.54 24.70 26.93
C GLU A 97 15.76 25.96 27.80
N CYS A 98 16.59 26.90 27.33
CA CYS A 98 16.72 28.21 27.98
C CYS A 98 15.38 28.97 27.96
N ASP A 99 14.97 29.51 29.12
CA ASP A 99 13.73 30.28 29.23
C ASP A 99 13.83 31.59 28.41
N PRO A 100 13.04 31.76 27.33
CA PRO A 100 13.06 32.97 26.51
C PRO A 100 12.55 34.22 27.26
N ASN A 101 11.85 34.02 28.39
CA ASN A 101 11.32 35.08 29.23
C ASN A 101 12.17 35.32 30.48
N ALA A 102 13.40 34.79 30.52
CA ALA A 102 14.36 35.11 31.57
C ALA A 102 14.43 36.64 31.75
N LYS A 103 14.30 37.10 32.98
CA LYS A 103 14.32 38.53 33.30
C LYS A 103 15.75 38.99 33.55
N ALA A 104 16.13 40.08 32.91
CA ALA A 104 17.29 40.88 33.27
C ALA A 104 16.97 41.78 34.47
N GLU A 105 17.94 41.95 35.36
CA GLU A 105 17.86 42.86 36.49
C GLU A 105 18.58 44.16 36.14
N GLY A 106 17.88 45.28 36.36
CA GLY A 106 18.37 46.62 36.01
C GLY A 106 19.25 47.28 37.06
N ASP A 107 19.16 46.85 38.33
CA ASP A 107 19.83 47.52 39.45
C ASP A 107 20.77 46.57 40.19
N VAL A 108 22.00 46.45 39.70
CA VAL A 108 23.06 45.78 40.44
C VAL A 108 24.19 46.78 40.70
N HIS A 109 24.44 47.07 41.98
CA HIS A 109 25.55 47.88 42.49
C HIS A 109 25.59 49.40 42.18
N GLY A 110 24.44 50.09 42.19
CA GLY A 110 24.42 51.56 42.26
C GLY A 110 24.95 52.30 41.02
N MET A 111 25.11 51.60 39.89
CA MET A 111 25.24 52.20 38.57
C MET A 111 23.84 52.34 37.98
N PRO A 112 23.38 53.52 37.56
CA PRO A 112 22.11 53.63 36.87
C PRO A 112 22.21 52.83 35.56
N SER A 113 21.30 51.86 35.37
CA SER A 113 21.06 51.34 34.02
C SER A 113 20.78 52.55 33.12
N ARG A 114 21.29 52.54 31.88
CA ARG A 114 21.10 53.65 30.92
C ARG A 114 19.63 54.04 30.69
N ALA A 115 18.65 53.26 31.18
CA ALA A 115 17.23 53.42 30.89
C ALA A 115 16.26 53.26 32.10
N GLY A 116 16.70 52.92 33.32
CA GLY A 116 15.82 52.83 34.49
C GLY A 116 14.79 51.69 34.46
N PHE A 117 15.01 50.68 33.62
CA PHE A 117 14.11 49.52 33.47
C PHE A 117 14.63 48.28 34.22
N ALA A 118 13.72 47.58 34.88
CA ALA A 118 13.92 46.29 35.51
C ALA A 118 12.90 45.26 34.98
N GLU A 119 13.18 43.97 35.18
CA GLU A 119 12.35 42.85 34.73
C GLU A 119 12.17 42.76 33.19
N CYS A 120 13.19 43.18 32.44
CA CYS A 120 13.18 43.13 30.97
C CYS A 120 13.56 41.72 30.46
N ASN A 121 12.80 41.17 29.53
CA ASN A 121 13.24 39.99 28.77
C ASN A 121 14.11 40.42 27.57
N ALA A 122 14.64 39.45 26.83
CA ALA A 122 15.47 39.71 25.64
C ALA A 122 14.76 40.60 24.59
N LEU A 123 13.45 40.44 24.42
CA LEU A 123 12.65 41.25 23.50
C LEU A 123 12.54 42.71 23.96
N HIS A 124 12.30 42.95 25.25
CA HIS A 124 12.26 44.29 25.83
C HIS A 124 13.60 45.01 25.66
N LEU A 125 14.73 44.32 25.85
CA LEU A 125 16.05 44.92 25.68
C LEU A 125 16.34 45.35 24.24
N LEU A 126 15.90 44.56 23.24
CA LEU A 126 16.01 44.93 21.83
C LEU A 126 15.19 46.20 21.52
N ILE A 127 13.98 46.29 22.05
CA ILE A 127 13.11 47.47 21.88
C ILE A 127 13.72 48.69 22.59
N ILE A 128 14.26 48.55 23.80
CA ILE A 128 14.89 49.64 24.54
C ILE A 128 16.11 50.20 23.79
N ARG A 129 16.83 49.35 23.05
CA ARG A 129 17.97 49.74 22.22
C ARG A 129 17.58 50.27 20.83
N ASP A 130 16.29 50.31 20.50
CA ASP A 130 15.78 50.64 19.16
C ASP A 130 16.38 49.73 18.06
N GLU A 131 16.58 48.44 18.37
CA GLU A 131 17.06 47.43 17.44
C GLU A 131 15.92 46.50 17.03
N PHE A 132 15.75 46.24 15.71
CA PHE A 132 14.71 45.36 15.20
C PHE A 132 15.26 44.25 14.26
N PRO A 133 16.02 43.28 14.80
CA PRO A 133 16.37 42.07 14.06
C PRO A 133 15.16 41.12 13.97
N GLU A 134 14.41 41.20 12.87
CA GLU A 134 13.15 40.46 12.69
C GLU A 134 13.30 38.94 12.89
N ASP A 135 14.41 38.34 12.44
CA ASP A 135 14.70 36.92 12.61
C ASP A 135 14.81 36.50 14.08
N ILE A 136 15.36 37.37 14.93
CA ILE A 136 15.53 37.11 16.36
C ILE A 136 14.21 37.26 17.08
N PHE A 137 13.42 38.29 16.73
CA PHE A 137 12.06 38.46 17.25
C PHE A 137 11.21 37.22 16.94
N ARG A 138 11.18 36.77 15.68
CA ARG A 138 10.43 35.55 15.29
C ARG A 138 10.93 34.32 16.06
N LEU A 139 12.24 34.16 16.18
CA LEU A 139 12.83 32.98 16.80
C LEU A 139 12.57 32.91 18.31
N LEU A 140 12.68 34.05 19.01
CA LEU A 140 12.33 34.14 20.44
C LEU A 140 10.84 33.90 20.65
N LEU A 141 9.97 34.53 19.85
CA LEU A 141 8.52 34.34 19.97
C LEU A 141 8.12 32.89 19.68
N ARG A 142 8.66 32.24 18.62
CA ARG A 142 8.42 30.83 18.30
C ARG A 142 8.85 29.86 19.39
N ARG A 143 9.79 30.25 20.27
CA ARG A 143 10.25 29.43 21.39
C ARG A 143 9.56 29.79 22.72
N GLY A 144 8.54 30.65 22.68
CA GLY A 144 7.72 31.00 23.85
C GLY A 144 8.07 32.33 24.50
N GLY A 145 8.87 33.18 23.86
CA GLY A 145 9.08 34.56 24.27
C GLY A 145 7.76 35.35 24.23
N THR A 146 7.57 36.26 25.20
CA THR A 146 6.32 37.02 25.35
C THR A 146 6.59 38.52 25.39
N LEU A 147 6.12 39.23 24.37
CA LEU A 147 6.23 40.69 24.31
C LEU A 147 5.14 41.37 25.16
N SER A 148 4.04 40.67 25.42
CA SER A 148 2.95 41.18 26.25
C SER A 148 3.32 41.39 27.72
N THR A 149 4.42 40.80 28.20
CA THR A 149 4.85 40.90 29.60
C THR A 149 5.18 42.34 30.01
N PRO A 150 4.83 42.77 31.24
CA PRO A 150 5.21 44.08 31.72
C PRO A 150 6.69 44.12 32.12
N CYS A 151 7.34 45.24 31.85
CA CYS A 151 8.61 45.66 32.43
C CYS A 151 8.36 46.78 33.43
N GLN A 152 9.30 47.00 34.36
CA GLN A 152 9.18 48.00 35.40
C GLN A 152 10.10 49.19 35.10
N GLN A 153 9.56 50.41 35.06
CA GLN A 153 10.34 51.65 34.95
C GLN A 153 9.98 52.56 36.13
N ASP A 154 10.94 52.92 36.98
CA ASP A 154 10.72 53.82 38.13
C ASP A 154 9.47 53.47 38.99
N ALA A 155 9.25 52.15 39.21
CA ALA A 155 8.09 51.56 39.89
C ALA A 155 6.73 51.58 39.13
N VAL A 156 6.69 52.03 37.87
CA VAL A 156 5.53 51.91 36.97
C VAL A 156 5.67 50.66 36.09
N GLN A 157 4.63 49.85 36.01
CA GLN A 157 4.57 48.71 35.10
C GLN A 157 4.12 49.15 33.70
N ILE A 158 4.98 48.91 32.71
CA ILE A 158 4.76 49.25 31.31
C ILE A 158 4.78 47.94 30.51
N SER A 159 3.76 47.68 29.69
CA SER A 159 3.76 46.51 28.78
C SER A 159 4.84 46.64 27.71
N GLY A 160 5.48 45.54 27.34
CA GLY A 160 6.42 45.50 26.20
C GLY A 160 5.81 46.03 24.89
N LEU A 161 4.50 45.86 24.69
CA LEU A 161 3.77 46.42 23.55
C LEU A 161 3.64 47.96 23.59
N ALA A 162 3.73 48.57 24.76
CA ALA A 162 3.68 50.03 24.92
C ALA A 162 5.06 50.70 24.80
N LEU A 163 6.15 49.92 24.92
CA LEU A 163 7.53 50.43 24.94
C LEU A 163 7.93 51.24 23.69
N PRO A 164 7.65 50.79 22.46
CA PRO A 164 8.00 51.53 21.24
C PRO A 164 7.52 52.98 21.26
N ARG A 165 6.27 53.17 21.72
CA ARG A 165 5.62 54.48 21.77
C ARG A 165 6.08 55.30 22.97
N HIS A 166 6.31 54.66 24.11
CA HIS A 166 6.82 55.33 25.30
C HIS A 166 8.25 55.87 25.10
N LEU A 167 9.08 55.15 24.33
CA LEU A 167 10.47 55.52 24.05
C LEU A 167 10.66 56.38 22.79
N GLY A 168 9.66 56.43 21.90
CA GLY A 168 9.75 57.18 20.64
C GLY A 168 10.69 56.53 19.62
N ASN A 169 10.66 55.21 19.54
CA ASN A 169 11.55 54.40 18.70
C ASN A 169 11.37 54.64 17.20
N THR A 170 12.48 54.58 16.45
CA THR A 170 12.50 54.80 15.00
C THR A 170 12.57 53.49 14.19
N HIS A 171 13.19 52.45 14.75
CA HIS A 171 13.40 51.17 14.08
C HIS A 171 12.47 50.07 14.60
N ALA A 172 12.22 50.00 15.90
CA ALA A 172 11.29 49.07 16.53
C ALA A 172 9.90 49.71 16.70
N THR A 173 9.22 50.00 15.59
CA THR A 173 7.90 50.66 15.58
C THR A 173 6.75 49.67 15.84
N GLU A 174 5.58 50.19 16.24
CA GLU A 174 4.36 49.37 16.45
C GLU A 174 3.99 48.57 15.18
N GLU A 175 4.08 49.18 13.99
CA GLU A 175 3.80 48.53 12.70
C GLU A 175 4.72 47.33 12.41
N ARG A 176 6.00 47.46 12.77
CA ARG A 176 6.97 46.36 12.58
C ARG A 176 6.78 45.26 13.59
N LEU A 177 6.40 45.59 14.82
CA LEU A 177 6.10 44.57 15.83
C LEU A 177 4.80 43.83 15.50
N ASP A 178 3.83 44.48 14.85
CA ASP A 178 2.60 43.84 14.37
C ASP A 178 2.87 42.66 13.41
N SER A 179 3.95 42.71 12.62
CA SER A 179 4.34 41.59 11.73
C SER A 179 4.80 40.33 12.46
N VAL A 180 5.21 40.46 13.73
CA VAL A 180 5.82 39.37 14.51
C VAL A 180 4.91 38.87 15.63
N ILE A 181 4.00 39.71 16.14
CA ILE A 181 3.06 39.37 17.24
C ILE A 181 2.22 38.12 16.95
N GLY A 182 1.94 37.83 15.68
CA GLY A 182 1.26 36.59 15.29
C GLY A 182 1.97 35.33 15.80
N GLU A 183 3.30 35.33 15.92
CA GLU A 183 4.06 34.20 16.46
C GLU A 183 3.85 34.01 17.97
N GLU A 184 3.67 35.10 18.73
CA GLU A 184 3.29 35.03 20.15
C GLU A 184 1.91 34.40 20.29
N VAL A 185 0.93 34.85 19.50
CA VAL A 185 -0.43 34.33 19.52
C VAL A 185 -0.46 32.85 19.17
N ARG A 186 0.32 32.42 18.15
CA ARG A 186 0.47 30.99 17.80
C ARG A 186 0.99 30.20 18.99
N GLN A 187 2.09 30.60 19.62
CA GLN A 187 2.63 29.87 20.76
C GLN A 187 1.69 29.83 21.96
N VAL A 188 1.00 30.95 22.24
CA VAL A 188 0.00 31.00 23.31
C VAL A 188 -1.12 29.99 23.05
N ILE A 189 -1.60 29.84 21.81
CA ILE A 189 -2.64 28.88 21.45
C ILE A 189 -2.14 27.43 21.54
N HIS A 190 -0.89 27.15 21.15
CA HIS A 190 -0.30 25.80 21.26
C HIS A 190 0.01 25.40 22.70
N SER A 191 0.16 26.36 23.61
CA SER A 191 0.46 26.09 25.02
C SER A 191 -0.75 25.51 25.78
N PRO A 192 -0.55 24.50 26.65
CA PRO A 192 -1.63 23.92 27.47
C PRO A 192 -2.19 24.90 28.53
N ARG A 193 -1.49 26.00 28.83
CA ARG A 193 -1.96 27.08 29.72
C ARG A 193 -2.44 28.33 28.96
N SER A 194 -2.79 28.16 27.67
CA SER A 194 -3.21 29.19 26.72
C SER A 194 -4.20 30.19 27.29
N ALA A 195 -5.23 29.73 28.01
CA ALA A 195 -6.37 30.55 28.42
C ALA A 195 -5.96 31.77 29.26
N SER A 196 -5.07 31.55 30.24
CA SER A 196 -4.62 32.62 31.12
C SER A 196 -3.69 33.61 30.42
N ALA A 197 -2.84 33.11 29.51
CA ALA A 197 -1.90 33.93 28.76
C ALA A 197 -2.62 34.74 27.68
N LEU A 198 -3.55 34.11 26.95
CA LEU A 198 -4.39 34.74 25.95
C LEU A 198 -5.30 35.79 26.58
N ASN A 199 -5.93 35.49 27.72
CA ASN A 199 -6.74 36.49 28.42
C ASN A 199 -5.91 37.71 28.87
N ARG A 200 -4.69 37.48 29.40
CA ARG A 200 -3.77 38.59 29.73
C ARG A 200 -3.41 39.42 28.50
N LEU A 201 -3.12 38.78 27.37
CA LEU A 201 -2.82 39.45 26.11
C LEU A 201 -4.02 40.28 25.62
N LEU A 202 -5.23 39.73 25.62
CA LEU A 202 -6.46 40.44 25.25
C LEU A 202 -6.75 41.62 26.20
N GLU A 203 -6.54 41.45 27.50
CA GLU A 203 -6.66 42.54 28.48
C GLU A 203 -5.65 43.67 28.24
N VAL A 204 -4.39 43.33 27.92
CA VAL A 204 -3.36 44.31 27.57
C VAL A 204 -3.75 45.08 26.31
N CYS A 205 -4.19 44.40 25.26
CA CYS A 205 -4.66 45.02 24.03
C CYS A 205 -5.87 45.94 24.26
N SER A 206 -6.82 45.52 25.09
CA SER A 206 -7.97 46.33 25.48
C SER A 206 -7.55 47.60 26.24
N LYS A 207 -6.62 47.48 27.20
CA LYS A 207 -6.07 48.63 27.96
C LYS A 207 -5.28 49.58 27.06
N LEU A 208 -4.52 49.06 26.10
CA LEU A 208 -3.80 49.85 25.11
C LEU A 208 -4.77 50.66 24.25
N ARG A 209 -5.81 50.01 23.71
CA ARG A 209 -6.86 50.68 22.93
C ARG A 209 -7.57 51.79 23.70
N GLN A 210 -7.85 51.57 24.98
CA GLN A 210 -8.50 52.59 25.83
C GLN A 210 -7.60 53.80 26.10
N ARG A 211 -6.30 53.58 26.31
CA ARG A 211 -5.34 54.65 26.62
C ARG A 211 -4.87 55.39 25.36
N HIS A 212 -4.75 54.68 24.25
CA HIS A 212 -4.20 55.18 22.99
C HIS A 212 -5.03 54.65 21.80
N PRO A 213 -5.99 55.44 21.29
CA PRO A 213 -6.83 55.02 20.16
C PRO A 213 -6.11 55.08 18.80
N GLU A 214 -4.83 55.46 18.76
CA GLU A 214 -4.01 55.53 17.53
C GLU A 214 -2.98 54.38 17.47
N THR A 215 -3.17 53.28 18.20
CA THR A 215 -2.22 52.16 18.18
C THR A 215 -2.28 51.41 16.85
N ALA A 216 -1.11 51.09 16.28
CA ALA A 216 -0.99 50.41 14.98
C ALA A 216 -1.19 48.87 15.05
N TYR A 217 -1.33 48.31 16.25
CA TYR A 217 -1.50 46.87 16.45
C TYR A 217 -2.87 46.37 15.97
N ARG A 218 -2.90 45.49 14.97
CA ARG A 218 -4.13 44.91 14.40
C ARG A 218 -4.92 44.10 15.42
N LEU A 219 -4.22 43.31 16.22
CA LEU A 219 -4.77 42.51 17.33
C LEU A 219 -5.61 43.34 18.33
N ALA A 220 -5.35 44.65 18.48
CA ALA A 220 -6.11 45.51 19.38
C ALA A 220 -7.50 45.91 18.83
N TRP A 221 -7.64 45.93 17.50
CA TRP A 221 -8.86 46.32 16.79
C TRP A 221 -9.66 45.11 16.31
N ASP A 222 -8.96 44.08 15.84
CA ASP A 222 -9.53 42.82 15.37
C ASP A 222 -8.92 41.64 16.15
N VAL A 223 -9.76 40.97 16.93
CA VAL A 223 -9.36 39.83 17.77
C VAL A 223 -9.02 38.60 16.93
N ASP A 224 -9.60 38.49 15.73
CA ASP A 224 -9.43 37.33 14.84
C ASP A 224 -8.62 37.66 13.59
N PHE A 225 -7.73 38.65 13.71
CA PHE A 225 -6.82 39.08 12.66
C PHE A 225 -6.11 37.88 11.99
N GLN A 226 -5.90 37.99 10.67
CA GLN A 226 -5.22 36.94 9.91
C GLN A 226 -3.76 36.81 10.36
N LEU A 227 -3.39 35.61 10.81
CA LEU A 227 -2.02 35.28 11.18
C LEU A 227 -1.24 34.98 9.90
N PHE A 228 -0.51 35.96 9.38
CA PHE A 228 0.37 35.76 8.23
C PHE A 228 1.52 34.83 8.61
N SER A 229 1.76 33.79 7.81
CA SER A 229 2.93 32.93 7.92
C SER A 229 4.08 33.55 7.10
N SER A 230 5.33 33.33 7.51
CA SER A 230 6.50 33.80 6.78
C SER A 230 6.89 32.89 5.61
N THR A 231 6.25 31.72 5.53
CA THR A 231 6.47 30.70 4.51
C THR A 231 5.27 30.71 3.57
N ASP A 232 5.49 30.97 2.29
CA ASP A 232 4.45 30.99 1.23
C ASP A 232 3.61 29.70 1.14
N SER A 233 3.97 28.63 1.88
CA SER A 233 3.29 27.34 1.93
C SER A 233 2.17 27.23 2.99
N GLU A 234 2.14 28.10 4.00
CA GLU A 234 1.13 28.03 5.08
C GLU A 234 -0.03 28.97 4.79
N GLU A 235 -1.21 28.40 4.59
CA GLU A 235 -2.43 29.14 4.29
C GLU A 235 -2.81 30.15 5.40
N PRO A 236 -3.40 31.30 5.04
CA PRO A 236 -3.79 32.31 6.02
C PRO A 236 -4.83 31.73 6.99
N THR A 237 -4.47 31.67 8.27
CA THR A 237 -5.34 31.15 9.35
C THR A 237 -5.65 32.26 10.33
N THR A 238 -6.88 32.31 10.85
CA THR A 238 -7.24 33.21 11.94
C THR A 238 -6.92 32.57 13.29
N ALA A 239 -6.87 33.37 14.36
CA ALA A 239 -6.58 32.89 15.70
C ALA A 239 -7.62 31.85 16.16
N LEU A 240 -8.90 32.04 15.81
CA LEU A 240 -9.98 31.11 16.12
C LEU A 240 -9.82 29.79 15.36
N LEU A 241 -9.50 29.84 14.06
CA LEU A 241 -9.30 28.63 13.25
C LEU A 241 -8.08 27.84 13.72
N LEU A 242 -7.01 28.52 14.13
CA LEU A 242 -5.84 27.88 14.72
C LEU A 242 -6.18 27.22 16.06
N ALA A 243 -6.93 27.90 16.94
CA ALA A 243 -7.36 27.33 18.22
C ALA A 243 -8.23 26.07 18.02
N ALA A 244 -9.08 26.07 16.99
CA ALA A 244 -9.88 24.93 16.62
C ALA A 244 -9.06 23.77 16.01
N ASP A 245 -8.07 24.06 15.16
CA ASP A 245 -7.18 23.04 14.56
C ASP A 245 -6.26 22.37 15.59
N VAL A 246 -5.84 23.11 16.62
CA VAL A 246 -5.04 22.59 17.75
C VAL A 246 -5.91 21.82 18.76
N GLY A 247 -7.21 22.12 18.83
CA GLY A 247 -8.11 21.52 19.83
C GLY A 247 -8.10 22.23 21.18
N ASN A 248 -7.72 23.50 21.23
CA ASN A 248 -7.65 24.26 22.47
C ASN A 248 -9.02 24.84 22.84
N LEU A 249 -9.78 24.12 23.67
CA LEU A 249 -11.15 24.47 24.09
C LEU A 249 -11.24 25.87 24.69
N GLU A 250 -10.42 26.15 25.70
CA GLU A 250 -10.49 27.40 26.45
C GLU A 250 -10.07 28.60 25.60
N ALA A 251 -9.07 28.46 24.73
CA ALA A 251 -8.69 29.50 23.79
C ALA A 251 -9.82 29.79 22.79
N THR A 252 -10.44 28.76 22.22
CA THR A 252 -11.57 28.87 21.30
C THR A 252 -12.74 29.61 21.98
N ARG A 253 -13.05 29.23 23.22
CA ARG A 253 -14.11 29.86 24.02
C ARG A 253 -13.84 31.35 24.28
N LEU A 254 -12.61 31.69 24.70
CA LEU A 254 -12.21 33.07 24.97
C LEU A 254 -12.25 33.94 23.71
N LEU A 255 -11.79 33.43 22.57
CA LEU A 255 -11.82 34.15 21.30
C LEU A 255 -13.26 34.41 20.84
N LEU A 256 -14.15 33.42 20.94
CA LEU A 256 -15.58 33.59 20.64
C LEU A 256 -16.24 34.63 21.56
N TYR A 257 -15.96 34.60 22.88
CA TYR A 257 -16.46 35.63 23.80
C TYR A 257 -15.92 37.02 23.53
N ALA A 258 -14.69 37.11 23.02
CA ALA A 258 -14.06 38.37 22.64
C ALA A 258 -14.57 38.92 21.28
N GLY A 259 -15.42 38.17 20.57
CA GLY A 259 -16.04 38.58 19.32
C GLY A 259 -15.30 38.15 18.05
N ALA A 260 -14.48 37.09 18.13
CA ALA A 260 -13.87 36.49 16.94
C ALA A 260 -14.94 36.05 15.93
N ASN A 261 -14.66 36.22 14.63
CA ASN A 261 -15.63 35.93 13.58
C ASN A 261 -15.56 34.44 13.18
N PRO A 262 -16.59 33.65 13.47
CA PRO A 262 -16.58 32.22 13.20
C PRO A 262 -16.88 31.85 11.74
N GLU A 263 -17.22 32.83 10.89
CA GLU A 263 -17.54 32.61 9.47
C GLU A 263 -16.30 32.45 8.58
N PHE A 264 -15.10 32.72 9.08
CA PHE A 264 -13.89 32.52 8.29
C PHE A 264 -13.69 31.04 7.95
N THR A 265 -13.33 30.79 6.69
CA THR A 265 -13.12 29.44 6.16
C THR A 265 -11.67 29.25 5.74
N VAL A 266 -11.11 28.08 6.01
CA VAL A 266 -9.79 27.63 5.54
C VAL A 266 -9.97 26.35 4.73
N PRO A 267 -9.37 26.24 3.53
CA PRO A 267 -9.40 24.99 2.78
C PRO A 267 -8.55 23.92 3.49
N LYS A 268 -9.05 22.69 3.59
CA LYS A 268 -8.29 21.55 4.13
C LYS A 268 -8.37 20.39 3.15
N VAL A 269 -7.20 19.88 2.76
CA VAL A 269 -7.08 18.72 1.86
C VAL A 269 -7.12 17.43 2.69
N LEU A 270 -8.02 16.52 2.34
CA LEU A 270 -8.18 15.19 2.94
C LEU A 270 -8.05 14.11 1.85
N SER A 271 -7.62 12.91 2.25
CA SER A 271 -7.58 11.76 1.35
C SER A 271 -8.96 11.14 1.20
N PHE A 272 -9.51 11.15 -0.01
CA PHE A 272 -10.82 10.56 -0.31
C PHE A 272 -10.68 9.09 -0.72
N SER A 273 -9.78 8.79 -1.66
CA SER A 273 -9.44 7.42 -2.09
C SER A 273 -7.96 7.31 -2.49
N PHE A 274 -7.48 6.13 -2.91
CA PHE A 274 -6.09 5.92 -3.32
C PHE A 274 -5.60 6.92 -4.40
N SER A 275 -6.52 7.43 -5.23
CA SER A 275 -6.20 8.35 -6.34
C SER A 275 -6.89 9.72 -6.28
N ARG A 276 -7.71 9.98 -5.24
CA ARG A 276 -8.52 11.22 -5.13
C ARG A 276 -8.34 11.92 -3.79
N SER A 277 -8.24 13.25 -3.82
CA SER A 277 -8.25 14.12 -2.65
C SER A 277 -9.52 14.97 -2.62
N ILE A 278 -10.01 15.28 -1.42
CA ILE A 278 -11.15 16.18 -1.21
C ILE A 278 -10.68 17.42 -0.45
N THR A 279 -10.94 18.61 -1.00
CA THR A 279 -10.64 19.89 -0.38
C THR A 279 -11.90 20.46 0.23
N VAL A 280 -11.95 20.54 1.55
CA VAL A 280 -13.12 21.02 2.31
C VAL A 280 -12.88 22.45 2.76
N HIS A 281 -13.82 23.36 2.51
CA HIS A 281 -13.80 24.70 3.11
C HIS A 281 -14.28 24.61 4.56
N ALA A 282 -13.33 24.51 5.49
CA ALA A 282 -13.59 24.26 6.90
C ALA A 282 -13.69 25.56 7.69
N ARG A 283 -14.71 25.65 8.55
CA ARG A 283 -14.84 26.67 9.62
C ARG A 283 -14.33 26.07 10.93
N ALA A 284 -14.34 26.83 12.03
CA ALA A 284 -13.91 26.36 13.34
C ALA A 284 -14.60 25.05 13.78
N VAL A 285 -15.92 24.93 13.58
CA VAL A 285 -16.69 23.70 13.90
C VAL A 285 -16.23 22.52 13.03
N HIS A 286 -16.01 22.75 11.74
CA HIS A 286 -15.57 21.72 10.80
C HIS A 286 -14.18 21.19 11.18
N LEU A 287 -13.24 22.07 11.53
CA LEU A 287 -11.89 21.70 11.97
C LEU A 287 -11.92 20.84 13.25
N ALA A 288 -12.78 21.18 14.20
CA ALA A 288 -12.96 20.40 15.42
C ALA A 288 -13.41 18.96 15.13
N VAL A 289 -14.29 18.75 14.14
CA VAL A 289 -14.69 17.40 13.69
C VAL A 289 -13.54 16.69 12.98
N LEU A 290 -12.87 17.36 12.05
CA LEU A 290 -11.74 16.78 11.29
C LEU A 290 -10.64 16.28 12.23
N ARG A 291 -10.38 16.97 13.34
CA ARG A 291 -9.40 16.58 14.36
C ARG A 291 -9.97 15.67 15.45
N GLY A 292 -11.28 15.65 15.64
CA GLY A 292 -11.97 14.74 16.55
C GLY A 292 -12.05 15.24 17.99
N HIS A 293 -12.10 16.57 18.18
CA HIS A 293 -12.18 17.22 19.49
C HIS A 293 -13.64 17.29 19.97
N SER A 294 -14.13 16.21 20.59
CA SER A 294 -15.52 16.07 21.05
C SER A 294 -15.97 17.16 22.01
N GLU A 295 -15.16 17.50 23.02
CA GLU A 295 -15.48 18.51 24.04
C GLU A 295 -15.64 19.93 23.46
N MET A 296 -14.90 20.23 22.39
CA MET A 296 -14.99 21.50 21.68
C MET A 296 -16.29 21.64 20.91
N LEU A 297 -16.82 20.54 20.37
CA LEU A 297 -18.02 20.57 19.55
C LEU A 297 -19.25 21.01 20.33
N GLU A 298 -19.40 20.58 21.59
CA GLU A 298 -20.53 21.00 22.43
C GLU A 298 -20.55 22.52 22.64
N GLN A 299 -19.38 23.13 22.84
CA GLN A 299 -19.29 24.57 23.10
C GLN A 299 -19.43 25.41 21.84
N VAL A 300 -18.74 25.03 20.76
CA VAL A 300 -18.75 25.82 19.52
C VAL A 300 -20.11 25.70 18.81
N PHE A 301 -20.82 24.58 18.96
CA PHE A 301 -22.18 24.44 18.42
C PHE A 301 -23.20 25.36 19.10
N ASN A 302 -23.07 25.61 20.41
CA ASN A 302 -23.94 26.54 21.14
C ASN A 302 -23.82 28.00 20.66
N CYS A 303 -22.80 28.34 19.88
CA CYS A 303 -22.64 29.65 19.26
C CYS A 303 -23.49 29.85 17.98
N GLY A 304 -24.28 28.85 17.56
CA GLY A 304 -25.27 29.00 16.49
C GLY A 304 -24.71 28.90 15.07
N LEU A 305 -23.60 28.19 14.87
CA LEU A 305 -22.91 28.10 13.59
C LEU A 305 -23.58 27.12 12.61
N GLU A 306 -23.53 27.46 11.32
CA GLU A 306 -24.02 26.58 10.26
C GLU A 306 -23.18 25.29 10.19
N ALA A 307 -23.88 24.16 10.30
CA ALA A 307 -23.30 22.81 10.40
C ALA A 307 -22.96 22.17 9.05
N THR A 308 -23.00 22.95 7.96
CA THR A 308 -22.80 22.47 6.59
C THR A 308 -21.60 23.13 5.91
N CYS A 309 -20.82 22.35 5.15
CA CYS A 309 -19.71 22.83 4.36
C CYS A 309 -19.81 22.45 2.87
N HIS A 310 -18.97 23.11 2.08
CA HIS A 310 -18.72 22.83 0.67
C HIS A 310 -17.37 22.14 0.51
N ALA A 311 -17.27 21.17 -0.39
CA ALA A 311 -16.02 20.50 -0.70
C ALA A 311 -15.88 20.19 -2.20
N GLU A 312 -14.65 20.12 -2.67
CA GLU A 312 -14.30 19.80 -4.06
C GLU A 312 -13.42 18.55 -4.08
N VAL A 313 -13.71 17.58 -4.95
CA VAL A 313 -12.87 16.38 -5.13
C VAL A 313 -12.01 16.56 -6.37
N ARG A 314 -10.71 16.29 -6.24
CA ARG A 314 -9.71 16.37 -7.32
C ARG A 314 -8.95 15.07 -7.44
N GLN A 315 -8.44 14.79 -8.64
CA GLN A 315 -7.48 13.71 -8.82
C GLN A 315 -6.12 14.15 -8.28
N ILE A 316 -5.40 13.25 -7.61
CA ILE A 316 -4.05 13.53 -7.12
C ILE A 316 -3.18 13.89 -8.35
N MET A 317 -2.59 15.10 -8.34
CA MET A 317 -1.80 15.73 -9.42
C MET A 317 -2.56 16.38 -10.60
N ALA A 318 -3.90 16.41 -10.61
CA ALA A 318 -4.68 17.13 -11.63
C ALA A 318 -5.30 18.42 -11.07
N THR A 319 -5.44 19.45 -11.92
CA THR A 319 -6.10 20.72 -11.58
C THR A 319 -7.62 20.67 -11.69
N ASP A 320 -8.14 19.64 -12.36
CA ASP A 320 -9.55 19.60 -12.73
C ASP A 320 -10.40 19.12 -11.56
N ILE A 321 -11.47 19.86 -11.27
CA ILE A 321 -12.48 19.49 -10.28
C ILE A 321 -13.29 18.34 -10.86
N LEU A 322 -13.33 17.20 -10.16
CA LEU A 322 -14.10 16.03 -10.58
C LEU A 322 -15.52 16.07 -10.05
N GLU A 323 -15.67 16.39 -8.76
CA GLU A 323 -16.94 16.38 -8.04
C GLU A 323 -17.06 17.62 -7.14
N GLU A 324 -18.24 18.24 -7.13
CA GLU A 324 -18.60 19.29 -6.19
C GLU A 324 -19.60 18.75 -5.15
N TRP A 325 -19.24 18.88 -3.89
CA TRP A 325 -20.04 18.43 -2.75
C TRP A 325 -20.62 19.65 -2.02
N ASN A 326 -21.95 19.73 -2.04
CA ASN A 326 -22.70 20.81 -1.41
C ASN A 326 -23.55 20.26 -0.25
N GLY A 327 -23.49 20.93 0.90
CA GLY A 327 -24.29 20.56 2.08
C GLY A 327 -23.73 19.40 2.90
N LEU A 328 -22.40 19.21 2.91
CA LEU A 328 -21.75 18.21 3.76
C LEU A 328 -22.01 18.53 5.23
N SER A 329 -22.74 17.66 5.92
CA SER A 329 -22.96 17.80 7.37
C SER A 329 -21.72 17.42 8.17
N LEU A 330 -21.67 17.86 9.43
CA LEU A 330 -20.65 17.44 10.40
C LEU A 330 -20.52 15.91 10.51
N VAL A 331 -21.62 15.18 10.34
CA VAL A 331 -21.62 13.70 10.40
C VAL A 331 -20.89 13.12 9.17
N HIS A 332 -21.04 13.72 7.98
CA HIS A 332 -20.28 13.31 6.81
C HIS A 332 -18.77 13.52 7.00
N LEU A 333 -18.37 14.65 7.59
CA LEU A 333 -16.96 14.92 7.89
C LEU A 333 -16.37 13.90 8.88
N ALA A 334 -17.16 13.50 9.89
CA ALA A 334 -16.74 12.46 10.84
C ALA A 334 -16.49 11.10 10.14
N VAL A 335 -17.33 10.75 9.15
CA VAL A 335 -17.16 9.55 8.32
C VAL A 335 -15.94 9.67 7.39
N LEU A 336 -15.72 10.82 6.75
CA LEU A 336 -14.55 11.05 5.90
C LEU A 336 -13.23 10.88 6.65
N CYS A 337 -13.20 11.30 7.92
CA CYS A 337 -12.03 11.18 8.78
C CYS A 337 -11.93 9.85 9.55
N SER A 338 -12.89 8.94 9.41
CA SER A 338 -12.96 7.68 10.15
C SER A 338 -12.90 7.89 11.68
N LYS A 339 -13.73 8.79 12.20
CA LYS A 339 -13.79 9.17 13.63
C LYS A 339 -15.16 8.86 14.25
N PRO A 340 -15.42 7.58 14.59
CA PRO A 340 -16.73 7.14 15.08
C PRO A 340 -17.10 7.73 16.45
N HIS A 341 -16.11 8.03 17.30
CA HIS A 341 -16.33 8.55 18.66
C HIS A 341 -16.96 9.95 18.71
N VAL A 342 -16.89 10.69 17.61
CA VAL A 342 -17.45 12.05 17.49
C VAL A 342 -18.94 12.01 17.13
N VAL A 343 -19.42 10.91 16.54
CA VAL A 343 -20.81 10.79 16.07
C VAL A 343 -21.81 10.97 17.23
N PRO A 344 -21.66 10.31 18.41
CA PRO A 344 -22.59 10.51 19.52
C PRO A 344 -22.69 11.97 20.00
N THR A 345 -21.56 12.69 20.06
CA THR A 345 -21.55 14.09 20.49
C THR A 345 -22.22 15.00 19.46
N LEU A 346 -22.03 14.73 18.16
CA LEU A 346 -22.75 15.45 17.10
C LEU A 346 -24.26 15.25 17.16
N LEU A 347 -24.72 14.05 17.50
CA LEU A 347 -26.14 13.75 17.69
C LEU A 347 -26.70 14.40 18.95
N GLY A 348 -25.90 14.47 20.04
CA GLY A 348 -26.20 15.30 21.21
C GLY A 348 -26.41 16.78 20.84
N CYS A 349 -25.64 17.29 19.88
CA CYS A 349 -25.79 18.62 19.30
C CYS A 349 -26.96 18.75 18.30
N ARG A 350 -27.90 17.79 18.22
CA ARG A 350 -29.05 17.80 17.30
C ARG A 350 -28.71 17.78 15.80
N CYS A 351 -27.53 17.28 15.42
CA CYS A 351 -27.23 17.03 14.01
C CYS A 351 -28.11 15.89 13.48
N ASN A 352 -28.59 16.02 12.25
CA ASN A 352 -29.35 14.95 11.59
C ASN A 352 -28.40 13.82 11.13
N VAL A 353 -28.68 12.59 11.58
CA VAL A 353 -27.95 11.36 11.19
C VAL A 353 -28.07 11.12 9.68
N ASP A 354 -29.24 11.44 9.11
CA ASP A 354 -29.58 11.22 7.70
C ASP A 354 -29.55 12.51 6.88
N ALA A 355 -28.70 13.47 7.25
CA ALA A 355 -28.54 14.69 6.46
C ALA A 355 -28.16 14.33 5.01
N PRO A 356 -28.81 14.89 3.97
CA PRO A 356 -28.42 14.64 2.60
C PRO A 356 -27.29 15.60 2.17
N ALA A 357 -26.17 15.07 1.69
CA ALA A 357 -25.17 15.82 0.94
C ALA A 357 -25.42 15.65 -0.56
N ARG A 358 -25.26 16.71 -1.35
CA ARG A 358 -25.42 16.69 -2.80
C ARG A 358 -24.05 16.61 -3.47
N CYS A 359 -23.80 15.53 -4.18
CA CYS A 359 -22.61 15.37 -5.02
C CYS A 359 -22.99 15.57 -6.50
N ALA A 360 -22.30 16.49 -7.19
CA ALA A 360 -22.47 16.78 -8.61
C ALA A 360 -21.15 16.56 -9.38
N LEU A 361 -21.23 15.89 -10.53
CA LEU A 361 -20.08 15.69 -11.43
C LEU A 361 -19.86 16.94 -12.30
N ALA A 362 -18.65 17.49 -12.28
CA ALA A 362 -18.36 18.77 -12.93
C ALA A 362 -18.34 18.71 -14.48
N PHE A 363 -18.25 17.52 -15.09
CA PHE A 363 -18.04 17.35 -16.53
C PHE A 363 -19.32 17.17 -17.40
N SER A 364 -20.52 17.32 -16.84
CA SER A 364 -21.77 17.01 -17.57
C SER A 364 -22.63 18.26 -17.80
N GLU A 365 -22.51 18.90 -18.96
CA GLU A 365 -23.39 20.00 -19.42
C GLU A 365 -24.84 19.54 -19.71
N TYR A 366 -25.11 18.22 -19.69
CA TYR A 366 -26.43 17.62 -19.82
C TYR A 366 -26.79 16.89 -18.53
N ASP A 367 -27.89 17.28 -17.88
CA ASP A 367 -28.45 16.69 -16.66
C ASP A 367 -27.40 16.14 -15.68
N ALA A 368 -26.70 17.03 -14.97
CA ALA A 368 -25.84 16.64 -13.86
C ALA A 368 -26.64 15.75 -12.90
N GLN A 369 -26.33 14.44 -12.86
CA GLN A 369 -26.95 13.51 -11.93
C GLN A 369 -26.51 13.91 -10.51
N VAL A 370 -27.31 14.75 -9.85
CA VAL A 370 -27.10 15.10 -8.46
C VAL A 370 -27.44 13.88 -7.63
N VAL A 371 -26.42 13.25 -7.08
CA VAL A 371 -26.59 12.10 -6.17
C VAL A 371 -26.69 12.64 -4.76
N GLU A 372 -27.82 12.37 -4.10
CA GLU A 372 -27.94 12.59 -2.67
C GLU A 372 -27.26 11.44 -1.92
N VAL A 373 -26.23 11.77 -1.16
CA VAL A 373 -25.42 10.85 -0.37
C VAL A 373 -25.75 11.06 1.10
N SER A 374 -26.14 10.00 1.81
CA SER A 374 -26.27 10.03 3.26
C SER A 374 -24.95 9.67 3.95
N PRO A 375 -24.73 10.02 5.22
CA PRO A 375 -23.51 9.65 5.93
C PRO A 375 -23.32 8.13 6.00
N LEU A 376 -24.41 7.37 6.13
CA LEU A 376 -24.37 5.91 6.11
C LEU A 376 -23.96 5.36 4.73
N LEU A 377 -24.47 5.93 3.64
CA LEU A 377 -24.06 5.54 2.29
C LEU A 377 -22.56 5.84 2.07
N LEU A 378 -22.08 6.97 2.55
CA LEU A 378 -20.66 7.34 2.48
C LEU A 378 -19.77 6.38 3.30
N ALA A 379 -20.20 5.98 4.49
CA ALA A 379 -19.48 5.01 5.31
C ALA A 379 -19.39 3.64 4.60
N VAL A 380 -20.49 3.22 3.96
CA VAL A 380 -20.55 2.00 3.15
C VAL A 380 -19.62 2.05 1.94
N GLN A 381 -19.62 3.15 1.20
CA GLN A 381 -18.72 3.33 0.04
C GLN A 381 -17.24 3.31 0.42
N ARG A 382 -16.89 3.74 1.64
CA ARG A 382 -15.53 3.69 2.17
C ARG A 382 -15.17 2.35 2.81
N GLY A 383 -16.15 1.47 3.05
CA GLY A 383 -15.96 0.22 3.78
C GLY A 383 -15.64 0.40 5.27
N ASP A 384 -16.03 1.51 5.88
CA ASP A 384 -15.74 1.83 7.28
C ASP A 384 -16.76 1.18 8.23
N ILE A 385 -16.35 0.04 8.81
CA ILE A 385 -17.14 -0.76 9.77
C ILE A 385 -17.52 0.05 11.01
N ALA A 386 -16.56 0.80 11.57
CA ALA A 386 -16.77 1.44 12.86
C ALA A 386 -17.74 2.61 12.74
N CYS A 387 -17.61 3.44 11.70
CA CYS A 387 -18.57 4.51 11.41
C CYS A 387 -19.93 3.95 11.01
N ALA A 388 -20.01 2.89 10.20
CA ALA A 388 -21.28 2.28 9.81
C ALA A 388 -22.02 1.70 11.04
N ALA A 389 -21.33 0.99 11.93
CA ALA A 389 -21.91 0.44 13.15
C ALA A 389 -22.48 1.55 14.04
N MET A 390 -21.70 2.60 14.30
CA MET A 390 -22.14 3.74 15.11
C MET A 390 -23.35 4.49 14.50
N LEU A 391 -23.41 4.60 13.18
CA LEU A 391 -24.56 5.20 12.48
C LEU A 391 -25.82 4.33 12.59
N LEU A 392 -25.68 3.00 12.46
CA LEU A 392 -26.80 2.07 12.65
C LEU A 392 -27.30 2.06 14.10
N ASP A 393 -26.39 2.03 15.08
CA ASP A 393 -26.73 2.10 16.51
C ASP A 393 -27.44 3.40 16.88
N SER A 394 -27.14 4.48 16.16
CA SER A 394 -27.80 5.79 16.32
C SER A 394 -29.10 5.95 15.52
N GLY A 395 -29.53 4.91 14.81
CA GLY A 395 -30.83 4.87 14.11
C GLY A 395 -30.83 5.42 12.70
N ALA A 396 -29.69 5.43 11.98
CA ALA A 396 -29.62 5.81 10.57
C ALA A 396 -30.55 4.94 9.69
N VAL A 397 -31.19 5.55 8.70
CA VAL A 397 -32.13 4.85 7.82
C VAL A 397 -31.40 4.03 6.76
N VAL A 398 -31.67 2.72 6.73
CA VAL A 398 -31.14 1.82 5.70
C VAL A 398 -32.07 1.80 4.48
N ASN A 399 -31.71 2.58 3.45
CA ASN A 399 -32.41 2.57 2.16
C ASN A 399 -31.91 1.42 1.27
N GLU A 400 -32.70 1.05 0.24
CA GLU A 400 -32.33 -0.01 -0.73
C GLU A 400 -30.97 0.25 -1.40
N ARG A 401 -30.61 1.50 -1.67
CA ARG A 401 -29.29 1.88 -2.21
C ARG A 401 -28.14 1.57 -1.24
N VAL A 402 -28.33 1.85 0.06
CA VAL A 402 -27.35 1.56 1.10
C VAL A 402 -27.19 0.04 1.22
N ARG A 403 -28.31 -0.69 1.21
CA ARG A 403 -28.30 -2.15 1.27
C ARG A 403 -27.59 -2.78 0.08
N GLY A 404 -27.88 -2.32 -1.14
CA GLY A 404 -27.20 -2.77 -2.35
C GLY A 404 -25.69 -2.56 -2.29
N ALA A 405 -25.25 -1.33 -1.99
CA ALA A 405 -23.83 -1.01 -1.86
C ALA A 405 -23.14 -1.76 -0.71
N ALA A 406 -23.86 -2.02 0.40
CA ALA A 406 -23.31 -2.74 1.54
C ALA A 406 -23.14 -4.24 1.27
N LEU A 407 -24.03 -4.84 0.46
CA LEU A 407 -23.91 -6.24 0.05
C LEU A 407 -22.76 -6.46 -0.93
N GLU A 408 -22.43 -5.46 -1.75
CA GLU A 408 -21.26 -5.46 -2.64
C GLU A 408 -19.94 -5.25 -1.87
N CYS A 409 -19.98 -4.55 -0.73
CA CYS A 409 -18.80 -4.23 0.06
C CYS A 409 -18.38 -5.41 0.96
N GLU A 410 -17.15 -5.92 0.77
CA GLU A 410 -16.64 -7.11 1.46
C GLU A 410 -16.64 -6.98 3.00
N SER A 411 -16.32 -5.78 3.52
CA SER A 411 -16.18 -5.55 4.95
C SER A 411 -17.50 -5.38 5.70
N LEU A 412 -18.57 -4.97 4.99
CA LEU A 412 -19.85 -4.59 5.58
C LEU A 412 -20.99 -5.56 5.26
N CYS A 413 -20.82 -6.46 4.30
CA CYS A 413 -21.83 -7.41 3.85
C CYS A 413 -22.48 -8.18 5.02
N GLU A 414 -21.65 -8.65 5.98
CA GLU A 414 -22.12 -9.35 7.19
C GLU A 414 -23.05 -8.50 8.06
N MET A 415 -22.72 -7.22 8.25
CA MET A 415 -23.50 -6.32 9.10
C MET A 415 -24.91 -6.05 8.56
N PHE A 416 -25.07 -6.10 7.24
CA PHE A 416 -26.35 -5.86 6.57
C PHE A 416 -27.13 -7.15 6.24
N GLY A 417 -26.68 -8.29 6.78
CA GLY A 417 -27.34 -9.60 6.65
C GLY A 417 -27.03 -10.35 5.35
N GLY A 418 -25.95 -10.00 4.66
CA GLY A 418 -25.39 -10.78 3.56
C GLY A 418 -24.62 -12.03 4.03
N PRO A 419 -24.27 -12.94 3.11
CA PRO A 419 -23.49 -14.12 3.44
C PRO A 419 -22.10 -13.71 3.96
N PRO A 420 -21.54 -14.40 4.98
CA PRO A 420 -20.24 -14.06 5.52
C PRO A 420 -19.15 -14.22 4.47
N VAL A 421 -18.30 -13.19 4.39
CA VAL A 421 -17.19 -13.11 3.45
C VAL A 421 -16.03 -13.90 4.05
N VAL A 422 -16.00 -15.18 3.71
CA VAL A 422 -14.92 -16.07 4.14
C VAL A 422 -13.79 -16.00 3.13
N GLY A 423 -12.64 -15.52 3.58
CA GLY A 423 -11.44 -15.40 2.75
C GLY A 423 -10.77 -16.75 2.45
N LEU A 424 -9.78 -16.73 1.55
CA LEU A 424 -9.00 -17.92 1.21
C LEU A 424 -8.34 -18.57 2.44
N GLU A 425 -7.84 -17.76 3.38
CA GLU A 425 -7.19 -18.22 4.61
C GLU A 425 -8.13 -19.03 5.50
N ASP A 426 -9.36 -18.56 5.68
CA ASP A 426 -10.37 -19.25 6.48
C ASP A 426 -10.76 -20.60 5.85
N TRP A 427 -10.84 -20.66 4.53
CA TRP A 427 -11.08 -21.92 3.80
C TRP A 427 -9.91 -22.90 3.94
N ILE A 428 -8.67 -22.43 3.77
CA ILE A 428 -7.47 -23.25 3.91
C ILE A 428 -7.35 -23.78 5.35
N THR A 429 -7.54 -22.92 6.35
CA THR A 429 -7.49 -23.32 7.76
C THR A 429 -8.59 -24.30 8.12
N ALA A 430 -9.83 -24.11 7.64
CA ALA A 430 -10.92 -25.06 7.87
C ALA A 430 -10.63 -26.43 7.25
N LEU A 431 -10.14 -26.47 6.01
CA LEU A 431 -9.81 -27.72 5.32
C LEU A 431 -8.67 -28.49 5.98
N LEU A 432 -7.67 -27.77 6.51
CA LEU A 432 -6.49 -28.38 7.13
C LEU A 432 -6.66 -28.71 8.62
N THR A 433 -7.67 -28.15 9.29
CA THR A 433 -8.00 -28.46 10.70
C THR A 433 -8.98 -29.63 10.82
N GLY A 434 -9.85 -29.84 9.84
CA GLY A 434 -10.68 -31.04 9.70
C GLY A 434 -12.19 -30.78 9.60
N GLU A 435 -12.96 -31.88 9.60
CA GLU A 435 -14.39 -31.91 9.26
C GLU A 435 -15.24 -30.93 10.07
N ALA A 436 -15.05 -30.89 11.39
CA ALA A 436 -15.83 -30.02 12.29
C ALA A 436 -15.56 -28.53 12.08
N ALA A 437 -14.41 -28.14 11.54
CA ALA A 437 -14.13 -26.74 11.20
C ALA A 437 -14.82 -26.35 9.89
N LEU A 438 -14.77 -27.23 8.88
CA LEU A 438 -15.48 -27.04 7.62
C LEU A 438 -17.01 -26.99 7.82
N GLN A 439 -17.58 -27.86 8.64
CA GLN A 439 -19.02 -27.83 8.97
C GLN A 439 -19.42 -26.50 9.63
N ARG A 440 -18.60 -25.98 10.56
CA ARG A 440 -18.86 -24.69 11.21
C ARG A 440 -18.81 -23.53 10.22
N LEU A 441 -17.93 -23.59 9.23
CA LEU A 441 -17.81 -22.58 8.19
C LEU A 441 -19.06 -22.62 7.28
N ILE A 442 -19.46 -23.80 6.81
CA ILE A 442 -20.64 -23.95 5.94
C ILE A 442 -21.93 -23.57 6.67
N ALA A 443 -22.07 -23.94 7.95
CA ALA A 443 -23.21 -23.58 8.80
C ALA A 443 -23.44 -22.06 8.93
N ARG A 444 -22.44 -21.22 8.62
CA ARG A 444 -22.57 -19.77 8.58
C ARG A 444 -23.25 -19.22 7.31
N ARG A 445 -23.74 -20.09 6.40
CA ARG A 445 -24.33 -19.72 5.09
C ARG A 445 -23.36 -18.96 4.19
N THR A 446 -22.13 -19.44 4.12
CA THR A 446 -21.10 -18.88 3.24
C THR A 446 -21.49 -19.06 1.78
N ASP A 447 -21.14 -18.08 0.94
CA ASP A 447 -21.32 -18.23 -0.50
C ASP A 447 -20.28 -19.20 -1.07
N LEU A 448 -20.72 -20.42 -1.36
CA LEU A 448 -19.88 -21.49 -1.91
C LEU A 448 -19.51 -21.27 -3.37
N SER A 449 -20.16 -20.31 -4.05
CA SER A 449 -19.94 -20.00 -5.46
C SER A 449 -18.89 -18.90 -5.70
N ARG A 450 -18.52 -18.18 -4.64
CA ARG A 450 -17.60 -17.04 -4.69
C ARG A 450 -16.20 -17.44 -5.19
N PRO A 451 -15.64 -16.71 -6.18
CA PRO A 451 -14.26 -16.92 -6.60
C PRO A 451 -13.27 -16.39 -5.56
N LEU A 452 -12.19 -17.14 -5.35
CA LEU A 452 -11.06 -16.84 -4.49
C LEU A 452 -9.81 -16.81 -5.37
N ASP A 453 -8.92 -15.85 -5.14
CA ASP A 453 -7.65 -15.79 -5.86
C ASP A 453 -6.50 -16.24 -4.96
N TRP A 454 -5.62 -17.08 -5.50
CA TRP A 454 -4.41 -17.46 -4.80
C TRP A 454 -3.45 -16.26 -4.76
N PRO A 455 -2.80 -15.96 -3.62
CA PRO A 455 -1.90 -14.82 -3.50
C PRO A 455 -0.70 -14.95 -4.46
N GLU A 456 -0.15 -13.80 -4.88
CA GLU A 456 1.02 -13.74 -5.77
C GLU A 456 2.31 -14.28 -5.13
N THR A 457 2.32 -14.45 -3.80
CA THR A 457 3.43 -15.03 -3.05
C THR A 457 3.68 -16.50 -3.42
N THR A 458 4.88 -17.01 -3.13
CA THR A 458 5.17 -18.43 -3.31
C THR A 458 4.33 -19.26 -2.33
N ALA A 459 3.83 -20.41 -2.78
CA ALA A 459 2.99 -21.29 -1.97
C ALA A 459 3.70 -21.74 -0.68
N SER A 460 5.03 -21.88 -0.72
CA SER A 460 5.89 -22.15 0.44
C SER A 460 5.77 -21.07 1.51
N VAL A 461 5.99 -19.80 1.16
CA VAL A 461 5.95 -18.66 2.11
C VAL A 461 4.55 -18.47 2.68
N TYR A 462 3.51 -18.63 1.86
CA TYR A 462 2.14 -18.44 2.30
C TYR A 462 1.66 -19.54 3.26
N LEU A 463 1.97 -20.81 2.96
CA LEU A 463 1.51 -21.93 3.77
C LEU A 463 2.34 -22.15 5.04
N GLU A 464 3.60 -21.67 5.09
CA GLU A 464 4.43 -21.69 6.31
C GLU A 464 3.88 -20.78 7.42
N GLN A 465 3.17 -19.71 7.07
CA GLN A 465 2.58 -18.77 8.03
C GLN A 465 1.42 -19.39 8.80
N HIS A 466 0.75 -20.39 8.22
CA HIS A 466 -0.30 -21.12 8.89
C HIS A 466 0.33 -22.27 9.71
N ARG A 467 0.02 -22.35 11.01
CA ARG A 467 0.42 -23.48 11.88
C ARG A 467 -0.42 -24.72 11.53
N LEU A 468 -0.08 -25.39 10.44
CA LEU A 468 -0.89 -26.45 9.84
C LEU A 468 -0.64 -27.82 10.50
N VAL A 469 -1.70 -28.61 10.64
CA VAL A 469 -1.71 -29.92 11.34
C VAL A 469 -1.05 -31.03 10.51
N SER A 470 -0.99 -30.88 9.18
CA SER A 470 -0.49 -31.91 8.25
C SER A 470 0.67 -31.40 7.39
N PRO A 471 1.91 -31.38 7.90
CA PRO A 471 3.07 -30.90 7.15
C PRO A 471 3.34 -31.69 5.86
N GLU A 472 2.94 -32.97 5.80
CA GLU A 472 3.10 -33.83 4.63
C GLU A 472 2.19 -33.44 3.45
N LEU A 473 0.95 -33.01 3.72
CA LEU A 473 0.03 -32.52 2.69
C LEU A 473 0.54 -31.19 2.10
N VAL A 474 0.99 -30.29 2.98
CA VAL A 474 1.57 -29.00 2.60
C VAL A 474 2.82 -29.19 1.76
N GLY A 475 3.75 -30.07 2.19
CA GLY A 475 4.98 -30.35 1.44
C GLY A 475 4.71 -30.92 0.04
N ARG A 476 3.71 -31.79 -0.12
CA ARG A 476 3.30 -32.29 -1.44
C ARG A 476 2.73 -31.20 -2.32
N LEU A 477 1.87 -30.35 -1.76
CA LEU A 477 1.19 -29.28 -2.47
C LEU A 477 2.14 -28.16 -2.91
N VAL A 478 3.06 -27.75 -2.02
CA VAL A 478 4.16 -26.83 -2.34
C VAL A 478 4.99 -27.38 -3.49
N LYS A 479 5.39 -28.65 -3.42
CA LYS A 479 6.13 -29.30 -4.52
C LYS A 479 5.35 -29.26 -5.83
N THR A 480 4.04 -29.54 -5.83
CA THR A 480 3.24 -29.53 -7.07
C THR A 480 2.99 -28.14 -7.64
N LEU A 481 2.82 -27.12 -6.78
CA LEU A 481 2.62 -25.73 -7.19
C LEU A 481 3.93 -25.05 -7.59
N GLU A 482 5.08 -25.49 -7.07
CA GLU A 482 6.40 -24.98 -7.46
C GLU A 482 6.99 -25.70 -8.69
N GLU A 483 6.47 -26.88 -9.06
CA GLU A 483 6.83 -27.59 -10.31
C GLU A 483 6.56 -26.74 -11.58
N VAL A 484 5.61 -25.81 -11.52
CA VAL A 484 5.30 -24.87 -12.60
C VAL A 484 5.00 -23.49 -11.98
N PRO A 485 5.65 -22.40 -12.41
CA PRO A 485 5.44 -21.06 -11.84
C PRO A 485 4.12 -20.44 -12.31
N THR A 486 2.99 -20.95 -11.82
CA THR A 486 1.64 -20.47 -12.14
C THR A 486 0.93 -19.89 -10.92
N ILE A 487 -0.12 -19.11 -11.17
CA ILE A 487 -1.06 -18.55 -10.19
C ILE A 487 -2.45 -19.06 -10.55
N LEU A 488 -3.17 -19.53 -9.54
CA LEU A 488 -4.56 -19.98 -9.68
C LEU A 488 -5.51 -18.83 -9.34
N ARG A 489 -6.37 -18.47 -10.27
CA ARG A 489 -7.43 -17.45 -10.12
C ARG A 489 -8.81 -18.09 -10.21
N ASN A 490 -9.83 -17.44 -9.64
CA ASN A 490 -11.20 -17.94 -9.60
C ASN A 490 -11.34 -19.33 -8.96
N LEU A 491 -10.56 -19.62 -7.93
CA LEU A 491 -10.69 -20.82 -7.12
C LEU A 491 -12.03 -20.82 -6.39
N ARG A 492 -12.64 -21.99 -6.27
CA ARG A 492 -13.84 -22.20 -5.45
C ARG A 492 -13.51 -23.20 -4.35
N PRO A 493 -14.33 -23.28 -3.29
CA PRO A 493 -14.16 -24.28 -2.24
C PRO A 493 -14.00 -25.72 -2.76
N VAL A 494 -14.70 -26.07 -3.84
CA VAL A 494 -14.57 -27.37 -4.53
C VAL A 494 -13.17 -27.55 -5.12
N HIS A 495 -12.63 -26.52 -5.77
CA HIS A 495 -11.27 -26.55 -6.33
C HIS A 495 -10.23 -26.71 -5.21
N LEU A 496 -10.41 -26.04 -4.07
CA LEU A 496 -9.55 -26.22 -2.91
C LEU A 496 -9.61 -27.66 -2.37
N ALA A 497 -10.80 -28.25 -2.22
CA ALA A 497 -10.94 -29.65 -1.80
C ALA A 497 -10.21 -30.63 -2.75
N CYS A 498 -10.29 -30.38 -4.07
CA CYS A 498 -9.56 -31.13 -5.08
C CYS A 498 -8.03 -30.91 -5.00
N LEU A 499 -7.59 -29.68 -4.73
CA LEU A 499 -6.20 -29.29 -4.62
C LEU A 499 -5.52 -29.91 -3.40
N PHE A 500 -6.22 -29.96 -2.27
CA PHE A 500 -5.75 -30.63 -1.04
C PHE A 500 -5.96 -32.15 -1.05
N GLN A 501 -6.58 -32.72 -2.09
CA GLN A 501 -6.91 -34.15 -2.20
C GLN A 501 -7.74 -34.66 -1.00
N LEU A 502 -8.81 -33.93 -0.65
CA LEU A 502 -9.67 -34.23 0.50
C LEU A 502 -11.06 -34.75 0.05
N PRO A 503 -11.20 -36.08 -0.16
CA PRO A 503 -12.48 -36.77 -0.37
C PRO A 503 -13.66 -36.33 0.48
N TRP A 504 -13.45 -36.24 1.80
CA TRP A 504 -14.51 -35.97 2.76
C TRP A 504 -15.03 -34.53 2.63
N ALA A 505 -14.15 -33.57 2.31
CA ALA A 505 -14.52 -32.18 2.13
C ALA A 505 -15.37 -31.99 0.87
N LEU A 506 -15.05 -32.71 -0.21
CA LEU A 506 -15.85 -32.70 -1.43
C LEU A 506 -17.25 -33.29 -1.21
N ALA A 507 -17.35 -34.40 -0.48
CA ALA A 507 -18.64 -34.99 -0.13
C ALA A 507 -19.52 -34.03 0.66
N MET A 508 -18.95 -33.35 1.66
CA MET A 508 -19.68 -32.34 2.45
C MET A 508 -20.15 -31.14 1.61
N LEU A 509 -19.32 -30.64 0.69
CA LEU A 509 -19.72 -29.54 -0.20
C LEU A 509 -20.85 -29.98 -1.14
N ALA A 510 -20.84 -31.24 -1.57
CA ALA A 510 -21.89 -31.81 -2.41
C ALA A 510 -23.21 -31.97 -1.67
N ASP A 511 -23.17 -32.43 -0.41
CA ASP A 511 -24.36 -32.57 0.45
C ASP A 511 -25.07 -31.22 0.68
N GLU A 512 -24.30 -30.12 0.66
CA GLU A 512 -24.78 -28.74 0.80
C GLU A 512 -25.24 -28.11 -0.54
N GLY A 513 -25.34 -28.93 -1.59
CA GLY A 513 -25.94 -28.54 -2.87
C GLY A 513 -24.97 -28.02 -3.93
N VAL A 514 -23.65 -28.10 -3.72
CA VAL A 514 -22.67 -27.70 -4.73
C VAL A 514 -22.54 -28.77 -5.82
N ARG A 515 -22.94 -28.43 -7.04
CA ARG A 515 -22.79 -29.29 -8.21
C ARG A 515 -21.38 -29.21 -8.77
N VAL A 516 -20.53 -30.16 -8.41
CA VAL A 516 -19.13 -30.26 -8.86
C VAL A 516 -18.99 -30.30 -10.39
N ASN A 517 -19.98 -30.85 -11.11
CA ASN A 517 -19.93 -30.97 -12.57
C ASN A 517 -20.20 -29.67 -13.32
N GLU A 518 -20.95 -28.77 -12.68
CA GLU A 518 -21.42 -27.49 -13.22
C GLU A 518 -20.63 -26.30 -12.65
N SER A 519 -19.68 -26.54 -11.74
CA SER A 519 -18.82 -25.50 -11.21
C SER A 519 -17.90 -24.96 -12.31
N PRO A 520 -17.89 -23.64 -12.59
CA PRO A 520 -16.99 -23.07 -13.60
C PRO A 520 -15.51 -23.41 -13.30
N PRO A 521 -14.64 -23.56 -14.31
CA PRO A 521 -13.22 -23.84 -14.10
C PRO A 521 -12.52 -22.74 -13.29
N CYS A 522 -11.45 -23.11 -12.57
CA CYS A 522 -10.46 -22.13 -12.13
C CYS A 522 -9.46 -21.84 -13.25
N HIS A 523 -8.79 -20.69 -13.22
CA HIS A 523 -7.87 -20.29 -14.26
C HIS A 523 -6.42 -20.35 -13.78
N GLU A 524 -5.58 -21.07 -14.49
CA GLU A 524 -4.13 -21.11 -14.27
C GLU A 524 -3.44 -20.07 -15.17
N VAL A 525 -2.74 -19.13 -14.55
CA VAL A 525 -2.05 -18.00 -15.22
C VAL A 525 -0.54 -18.11 -14.94
N PRO A 526 0.35 -18.06 -15.95
CA PRO A 526 1.79 -18.07 -15.73
C PRO A 526 2.27 -16.78 -15.02
N ARG A 527 3.24 -16.90 -14.10
CA ARG A 527 3.75 -15.76 -13.29
C ARG A 527 4.55 -14.73 -14.10
N ASP A 528 5.36 -15.18 -15.07
CA ASP A 528 6.42 -14.36 -15.69
C ASP A 528 6.26 -14.14 -17.21
N LEU A 529 5.20 -14.67 -17.83
CA LEU A 529 4.97 -14.58 -19.28
C LEU A 529 3.70 -13.76 -19.59
N PRO A 530 3.79 -12.66 -20.36
CA PRO A 530 2.58 -11.99 -20.86
C PRO A 530 1.83 -12.95 -21.78
N LEU A 531 0.57 -13.25 -21.44
CA LEU A 531 -0.31 -14.04 -22.30
C LEU A 531 -0.57 -13.26 -23.61
N PRO A 532 -0.50 -13.91 -24.79
CA PRO A 532 -0.84 -13.28 -26.07
C PRO A 532 -2.29 -12.80 -26.11
N GLU A 533 -2.59 -11.79 -26.93
CA GLU A 533 -3.96 -11.37 -27.23
C GLU A 533 -4.79 -12.57 -27.74
N GLY A 534 -5.86 -12.93 -27.01
CA GLY A 534 -6.79 -14.02 -27.35
C GLY A 534 -6.63 -15.32 -26.54
N LEU A 535 -5.65 -15.42 -25.63
CA LEU A 535 -5.50 -16.55 -24.69
C LEU A 535 -5.76 -16.12 -23.24
N ASP A 536 -7.03 -16.20 -22.82
CA ASP A 536 -7.48 -15.80 -21.48
C ASP A 536 -7.41 -16.99 -20.49
N ALA A 537 -6.18 -17.34 -20.07
CA ALA A 537 -5.85 -18.29 -19.00
C ALA A 537 -6.28 -19.77 -19.20
N PHE A 538 -5.56 -20.71 -18.57
CA PHE A 538 -5.83 -22.14 -18.73
C PHE A 538 -6.97 -22.60 -17.79
N PRO A 539 -8.14 -23.03 -18.32
CA PRO A 539 -9.25 -23.46 -17.49
C PRO A 539 -8.97 -24.86 -16.91
N LEU A 540 -8.83 -24.92 -15.59
CA LEU A 540 -8.70 -26.13 -14.81
C LEU A 540 -10.05 -26.48 -14.16
N ASP A 541 -10.72 -27.49 -14.71
CA ASP A 541 -11.82 -28.17 -14.03
C ASP A 541 -11.28 -29.05 -12.87
N ALA A 542 -12.18 -29.54 -12.02
CA ALA A 542 -11.84 -30.44 -10.92
C ALA A 542 -10.99 -31.66 -11.35
N VAL A 543 -11.25 -32.25 -12.52
CA VAL A 543 -10.48 -33.38 -13.06
C VAL A 543 -9.05 -32.96 -13.43
N PHE A 544 -8.89 -31.88 -14.20
CA PHE A 544 -7.57 -31.37 -14.59
C PHE A 544 -6.76 -30.96 -13.37
N LEU A 545 -7.40 -30.37 -12.36
CA LEU A 545 -6.76 -30.03 -11.10
C LEU A 545 -6.30 -31.29 -10.34
N CYS A 546 -7.12 -32.34 -10.25
CA CYS A 546 -6.70 -33.60 -9.63
C CYS A 546 -5.57 -34.30 -10.41
N VAL A 547 -5.55 -34.21 -11.74
CA VAL A 547 -4.45 -34.71 -12.58
C VAL A 547 -3.17 -33.92 -12.30
N ARG A 548 -3.26 -32.60 -12.17
CA ARG A 548 -2.14 -31.70 -11.84
C ARG A 548 -1.46 -32.07 -10.52
N VAL A 549 -2.24 -32.33 -9.46
CA VAL A 549 -1.71 -32.67 -8.13
C VAL A 549 -1.39 -34.18 -7.98
N GLY A 550 -1.93 -35.02 -8.87
CA GLY A 550 -1.70 -36.47 -8.87
C GLY A 550 -2.53 -37.26 -7.84
N GLY A 551 -3.76 -36.81 -7.56
CA GLY A 551 -4.63 -37.42 -6.54
C GLY A 551 -5.41 -38.64 -7.07
N LEU A 552 -4.84 -39.84 -6.96
CA LEU A 552 -5.45 -41.09 -7.47
C LEU A 552 -6.81 -41.39 -6.82
N SER A 553 -6.90 -41.30 -5.49
CA SER A 553 -8.13 -41.57 -4.73
C SER A 553 -9.23 -40.56 -5.07
N MET A 554 -8.86 -39.30 -5.27
CA MET A 554 -9.77 -38.22 -5.62
C MET A 554 -10.38 -38.44 -7.02
N LEU A 555 -9.55 -38.82 -7.99
CA LEU A 555 -10.01 -39.15 -9.35
C LEU A 555 -10.97 -40.36 -9.37
N GLU A 556 -10.70 -41.38 -8.57
CA GLU A 556 -11.62 -42.51 -8.45
C GLU A 556 -12.98 -42.10 -7.89
N GLN A 557 -13.03 -41.16 -6.93
CA GLN A 557 -14.28 -40.66 -6.35
C GLN A 557 -15.02 -39.69 -7.25
N LEU A 558 -14.31 -38.86 -8.02
CA LEU A 558 -14.95 -38.01 -9.03
C LEU A 558 -15.66 -38.84 -10.10
N ARG A 559 -15.14 -40.06 -10.37
CA ARG A 559 -15.76 -41.02 -11.29
C ARG A 559 -16.78 -41.96 -10.63
N ARG A 560 -16.59 -42.31 -9.34
CA ARG A 560 -17.47 -43.21 -8.57
C ARG A 560 -18.27 -42.44 -7.52
N GLY A 561 -19.60 -42.53 -7.59
CA GLY A 561 -20.50 -41.90 -6.62
C GLY A 561 -21.44 -40.90 -7.31
N PRO A 562 -21.94 -39.87 -6.60
CA PRO A 562 -22.97 -38.96 -7.13
C PRO A 562 -22.46 -37.96 -8.19
N PHE A 563 -21.15 -37.94 -8.47
CA PHE A 563 -20.53 -36.93 -9.34
C PHE A 563 -20.47 -37.35 -10.82
N GLU A 564 -20.23 -38.62 -11.16
CA GLU A 564 -20.19 -39.12 -12.56
C GLU A 564 -19.45 -38.21 -13.58
N ILE A 565 -18.32 -37.61 -13.21
CA ILE A 565 -17.64 -36.66 -14.09
C ILE A 565 -17.05 -37.39 -15.30
N ASP A 566 -17.19 -36.77 -16.47
CA ASP A 566 -16.66 -37.27 -17.72
C ASP A 566 -15.14 -37.03 -17.81
N VAL A 567 -14.41 -38.10 -18.09
CA VAL A 567 -12.94 -38.11 -18.20
C VAL A 567 -12.50 -37.76 -19.63
N GLN A 568 -13.45 -37.68 -20.57
CA GLN A 568 -13.21 -37.36 -21.98
C GLN A 568 -13.40 -35.88 -22.32
N ARG A 569 -13.54 -34.99 -21.32
CA ARG A 569 -13.65 -33.55 -21.56
C ARG A 569 -12.37 -32.98 -22.15
N GLU A 570 -12.50 -32.20 -23.21
CA GLU A 570 -11.37 -31.58 -23.92
C GLU A 570 -11.30 -30.08 -23.65
N ILE A 571 -10.08 -29.57 -23.49
CA ILE A 571 -9.81 -28.13 -23.49
C ILE A 571 -9.51 -27.72 -24.93
N PRO A 572 -10.28 -26.78 -25.53
CA PRO A 572 -10.19 -26.47 -26.94
C PRO A 572 -8.83 -25.87 -27.31
N LEU A 573 -8.27 -25.02 -26.46
CA LEU A 573 -6.94 -24.43 -26.64
C LEU A 573 -6.29 -24.18 -25.28
N ALA A 574 -5.08 -24.71 -25.08
CA ALA A 574 -4.34 -24.65 -23.84
C ALA A 574 -2.92 -24.14 -24.10
N PRO A 575 -2.43 -23.09 -23.43
CA PRO A 575 -1.04 -22.67 -23.57
C PRO A 575 -0.10 -23.78 -23.10
N ASP A 576 1.08 -23.89 -23.72
CA ASP A 576 2.07 -24.87 -23.32
C ASP A 576 2.75 -24.45 -22.01
N ILE A 577 2.25 -25.00 -20.90
CA ILE A 577 2.73 -24.75 -19.54
C ILE A 577 3.74 -25.85 -19.11
N THR A 578 4.20 -26.69 -20.04
CA THR A 578 5.05 -27.83 -19.70
C THR A 578 6.49 -27.42 -19.31
N PRO A 579 7.12 -28.09 -18.32
CA PRO A 579 8.52 -27.86 -17.95
C PRO A 579 9.46 -28.17 -19.13
N PRO A 580 10.67 -27.59 -19.18
CA PRO A 580 11.33 -27.01 -20.36
C PRO A 580 11.72 -28.07 -21.40
N PHE A 581 10.74 -28.53 -22.17
CA PHE A 581 10.97 -29.38 -23.33
C PHE A 581 11.04 -28.54 -24.62
N PHE A 582 10.23 -27.49 -24.71
CA PHE A 582 10.21 -26.58 -25.84
C PHE A 582 11.00 -25.31 -25.51
N PRO A 583 11.80 -24.77 -26.46
CA PRO A 583 12.63 -23.61 -26.21
C PRO A 583 11.75 -22.37 -25.94
N SER A 584 11.88 -21.81 -24.74
CA SER A 584 11.36 -20.49 -24.39
C SER A 584 12.27 -19.40 -24.99
N GLY A 585 12.24 -19.26 -26.31
CA GLY A 585 12.99 -18.24 -27.07
C GLY A 585 12.06 -17.15 -27.60
N ASP A 586 12.57 -15.91 -27.64
CA ASP A 586 11.85 -14.68 -27.96
C ASP A 586 10.83 -14.81 -29.11
N SER A 587 9.56 -14.46 -28.82
CA SER A 587 8.42 -14.21 -29.73
C SER A 587 7.49 -15.35 -30.17
N LEU A 588 7.78 -16.63 -29.93
CA LEU A 588 6.86 -17.73 -30.29
C LEU A 588 6.19 -18.34 -29.07
N THR A 589 4.86 -18.27 -29.03
CA THR A 589 4.03 -18.89 -27.99
C THR A 589 3.35 -20.15 -28.53
N TRP A 590 3.46 -21.25 -27.77
CA TRP A 590 2.98 -22.57 -28.15
C TRP A 590 1.68 -22.91 -27.41
N ALA A 591 0.80 -23.67 -28.06
CA ALA A 591 -0.44 -24.14 -27.48
C ALA A 591 -0.82 -25.55 -27.96
N TRP A 592 -1.54 -26.27 -27.11
CA TRP A 592 -2.17 -27.55 -27.39
C TRP A 592 -3.65 -27.34 -27.74
N ARG A 593 -4.13 -27.99 -28.80
CA ARG A 593 -5.56 -27.98 -29.20
C ARG A 593 -6.21 -29.32 -28.86
N ASN A 594 -7.43 -29.28 -28.32
CA ASN A 594 -8.21 -30.46 -27.90
C ASN A 594 -7.51 -31.33 -26.84
N LEU A 595 -6.90 -30.69 -25.84
CA LEU A 595 -6.15 -31.40 -24.81
C LEU A 595 -7.11 -32.12 -23.84
N ALA A 596 -6.99 -33.44 -23.68
CA ALA A 596 -7.77 -34.20 -22.71
C ALA A 596 -6.93 -34.52 -21.44
N PRO A 597 -7.56 -35.01 -20.35
CA PRO A 597 -6.88 -35.24 -19.08
C PRO A 597 -5.77 -36.28 -19.16
N LEU A 598 -5.87 -37.24 -20.09
CA LEU A 598 -4.86 -38.28 -20.30
C LEU A 598 -3.56 -37.69 -20.83
N GLU A 599 -3.64 -36.86 -21.87
CA GLU A 599 -2.48 -36.20 -22.45
C GLU A 599 -1.88 -35.22 -21.44
N PHE A 600 -2.71 -34.46 -20.73
CA PHE A 600 -2.25 -33.58 -19.65
C PHE A 600 -1.47 -34.34 -18.56
N ALA A 601 -1.91 -35.53 -18.16
CA ALA A 601 -1.16 -36.38 -17.21
C ALA A 601 0.21 -36.81 -17.76
N LEU A 602 0.30 -37.10 -19.06
CA LEU A 602 1.54 -37.48 -19.73
C LEU A 602 2.52 -36.31 -19.85
N LEU A 603 2.02 -35.11 -20.14
CA LEU A 603 2.79 -33.87 -20.15
C LEU A 603 3.45 -33.58 -18.80
N HIS A 604 2.73 -33.82 -17.69
CA HIS A 604 3.26 -33.72 -16.33
C HIS A 604 4.07 -34.96 -15.87
N ARG A 605 4.32 -35.94 -16.75
CA ARG A 605 5.06 -37.19 -16.48
C ARG A 605 4.47 -38.03 -15.33
N ARG A 606 3.16 -37.95 -15.10
CA ARG A 606 2.44 -38.69 -14.05
C ARG A 606 1.89 -40.01 -14.58
N VAL A 607 2.75 -41.03 -14.68
CA VAL A 607 2.40 -42.33 -15.27
C VAL A 607 1.25 -43.02 -14.52
N ASP A 608 1.25 -42.98 -13.18
CA ASP A 608 0.23 -43.65 -12.37
C ASP A 608 -1.17 -43.08 -12.61
N VAL A 609 -1.26 -41.76 -12.79
CA VAL A 609 -2.50 -41.05 -13.11
C VAL A 609 -2.97 -41.40 -14.51
N ALA A 610 -2.06 -41.40 -15.50
CA ALA A 610 -2.38 -41.79 -16.88
C ALA A 610 -2.95 -43.22 -16.96
N VAL A 611 -2.35 -44.18 -16.24
CA VAL A 611 -2.86 -45.56 -16.18
C VAL A 611 -4.24 -45.61 -15.53
N LEU A 612 -4.47 -44.83 -14.47
CA LEU A 612 -5.79 -44.76 -13.85
C LEU A 612 -6.83 -44.19 -14.80
N LEU A 613 -6.53 -43.11 -15.52
CA LEU A 613 -7.44 -42.49 -16.50
C LEU A 613 -7.86 -43.48 -17.60
N VAL A 614 -6.91 -44.27 -18.12
CA VAL A 614 -7.21 -45.33 -19.09
C VAL A 614 -8.15 -46.39 -18.49
N ARG A 615 -7.93 -46.80 -17.23
CA ARG A 615 -8.85 -47.72 -16.53
C ARG A 615 -10.23 -47.12 -16.30
N LEU A 616 -10.33 -45.80 -16.15
CA LEU A 616 -11.58 -45.07 -15.98
C LEU A 616 -12.30 -44.77 -17.32
N GLY A 617 -11.70 -45.13 -18.46
CA GLY A 617 -12.32 -45.04 -19.79
C GLY A 617 -11.80 -43.91 -20.69
N ALA A 618 -10.62 -43.35 -20.41
CA ALA A 618 -9.98 -42.40 -21.34
C ALA A 618 -9.65 -43.06 -22.69
N ASP A 619 -9.85 -42.32 -23.79
CA ASP A 619 -9.57 -42.82 -25.13
C ASP A 619 -8.05 -42.75 -25.43
N LEU A 620 -7.48 -43.88 -25.82
CA LEU A 620 -6.07 -43.99 -26.21
C LEU A 620 -5.82 -43.53 -27.66
N LEU A 621 -6.88 -43.45 -28.48
CA LEU A 621 -6.82 -43.00 -29.87
C LEU A 621 -7.17 -41.51 -30.02
N HIS A 622 -7.37 -40.81 -28.89
CA HIS A 622 -7.60 -39.37 -28.88
C HIS A 622 -6.47 -38.63 -29.60
N ARG A 623 -6.82 -37.55 -30.29
CA ARG A 623 -5.92 -36.80 -31.15
C ARG A 623 -5.80 -35.36 -30.69
N VAL A 624 -4.58 -34.92 -30.48
CA VAL A 624 -4.22 -33.59 -29.98
C VAL A 624 -3.26 -32.93 -30.96
N ASP A 625 -3.39 -31.62 -31.15
CA ASP A 625 -2.47 -30.84 -31.99
C ASP A 625 -1.57 -29.96 -31.11
N HIS A 626 -0.32 -29.78 -31.53
CA HIS A 626 0.63 -28.84 -30.96
C HIS A 626 0.93 -27.75 -31.99
N VAL A 627 0.59 -26.50 -31.66
CA VAL A 627 0.38 -25.40 -32.61
C VAL A 627 1.03 -24.11 -32.11
N ALA A 628 1.48 -23.25 -33.02
CA ALA A 628 1.94 -21.90 -32.69
C ALA A 628 0.76 -20.89 -32.67
N VAL A 629 0.73 -20.01 -31.67
CA VAL A 629 -0.38 -19.06 -31.44
C VAL A 629 -0.17 -17.75 -32.20
N SER A 630 1.07 -17.26 -32.29
CA SER A 630 1.41 -16.00 -32.98
C SER A 630 2.33 -16.25 -34.19
N PRO A 631 2.00 -15.74 -35.39
CA PRO A 631 2.91 -15.82 -36.52
C PRO A 631 4.04 -14.80 -36.33
N SER A 632 5.30 -15.25 -36.32
CA SER A 632 6.37 -14.36 -36.78
C SER A 632 6.20 -14.18 -38.28
N GLU A 633 6.43 -12.99 -38.84
CA GLU A 633 6.30 -12.65 -40.27
C GLU A 633 7.14 -13.54 -41.23
N HIS A 634 7.77 -14.59 -40.73
CA HIS A 634 8.49 -15.59 -41.50
C HIS A 634 7.92 -16.97 -41.20
N TYR A 635 7.33 -17.60 -42.21
CA TYR A 635 7.07 -19.04 -42.25
C TYR A 635 8.41 -19.80 -42.09
N ARG A 636 8.88 -19.98 -40.85
CA ARG A 636 9.96 -20.90 -40.54
C ARG A 636 9.33 -22.20 -40.07
N VAL A 637 9.66 -23.30 -40.76
CA VAL A 637 9.46 -24.64 -40.22
C VAL A 637 10.14 -24.66 -38.86
N THR A 638 9.36 -24.78 -37.80
CA THR A 638 9.89 -25.10 -36.48
C THR A 638 9.70 -26.60 -36.28
N ASP A 639 10.69 -27.27 -35.70
CA ASP A 639 10.72 -28.74 -35.55
C ASP A 639 9.59 -29.30 -34.63
N PHE A 640 8.69 -28.45 -34.12
CA PHE A 640 7.84 -28.73 -32.97
C PHE A 640 6.33 -28.67 -33.26
N CYS A 641 5.88 -28.27 -34.46
CA CYS A 641 4.45 -28.27 -34.80
C CYS A 641 3.95 -29.63 -35.30
N PHE A 642 2.95 -30.21 -34.62
CA PHE A 642 2.39 -31.51 -34.95
C PHE A 642 0.86 -31.49 -34.94
N ARG A 643 0.24 -32.21 -35.87
CA ARG A 643 -1.19 -32.51 -35.87
C ARG A 643 -1.44 -34.00 -35.71
N ASP A 644 -2.59 -34.34 -35.14
CA ASP A 644 -3.05 -35.71 -34.91
C ASP A 644 -2.13 -36.53 -33.98
N LEU A 645 -1.55 -35.91 -32.94
CA LEU A 645 -0.76 -36.64 -31.95
C LEU A 645 -1.67 -37.48 -31.06
N THR A 646 -1.34 -38.75 -30.92
CA THR A 646 -1.96 -39.63 -29.91
C THR A 646 -1.14 -39.64 -28.61
N PRO A 647 -1.70 -40.10 -27.47
CA PRO A 647 -0.98 -40.30 -26.21
C PRO A 647 0.36 -41.05 -26.36
N LEU A 648 0.44 -41.99 -27.30
CA LEU A 648 1.67 -42.73 -27.57
C LEU A 648 2.73 -41.88 -28.30
N HIS A 649 2.31 -40.97 -29.20
CA HIS A 649 3.21 -39.99 -29.80
C HIS A 649 3.73 -38.97 -28.77
N ILE A 650 2.90 -38.58 -27.80
CA ILE A 650 3.35 -37.71 -26.70
C ILE A 650 4.42 -38.44 -25.87
N CYS A 651 4.20 -39.73 -25.55
CA CYS A 651 5.21 -40.53 -24.86
C CYS A 651 6.55 -40.60 -25.62
N THR A 652 6.52 -40.64 -26.96
CA THR A 652 7.75 -40.65 -27.77
C THR A 652 8.42 -39.29 -27.80
N LEU A 653 7.67 -38.18 -27.86
CA LEU A 653 8.24 -36.83 -27.76
C LEU A 653 9.02 -36.65 -26.44
N PHE A 654 8.45 -37.05 -25.31
CA PHE A 654 9.08 -36.89 -23.99
C PHE A 654 10.06 -38.02 -23.58
N ASP A 655 10.35 -38.98 -24.47
CA ASP A 655 11.15 -40.21 -24.21
C ASP A 655 10.72 -40.96 -22.94
N ASN A 656 9.41 -41.04 -22.68
CA ASN A 656 8.86 -41.65 -21.48
C ASN A 656 8.57 -43.14 -21.67
N ARG A 657 9.61 -43.98 -21.49
CA ARG A 657 9.53 -45.44 -21.64
C ARG A 657 8.48 -46.08 -20.73
N THR A 658 8.36 -45.62 -19.48
CA THR A 658 7.45 -46.22 -18.49
C THR A 658 5.99 -45.90 -18.81
N ALA A 659 5.69 -44.69 -19.28
CA ALA A 659 4.36 -44.36 -19.78
C ALA A 659 4.00 -45.18 -21.01
N ALA A 660 4.89 -45.26 -22.01
CA ALA A 660 4.63 -46.00 -23.24
C ALA A 660 4.36 -47.49 -22.98
N SER A 661 5.16 -48.14 -22.12
CA SER A 661 4.94 -49.55 -21.77
C SER A 661 3.64 -49.75 -20.99
N ALA A 662 3.31 -48.83 -20.07
CA ALA A 662 2.09 -48.89 -19.28
C ALA A 662 0.83 -48.71 -20.12
N LEU A 663 0.82 -47.77 -21.08
CA LEU A 663 -0.29 -47.58 -22.02
C LEU A 663 -0.50 -48.81 -22.92
N LEU A 664 0.59 -49.38 -23.47
CA LEU A 664 0.52 -50.60 -24.30
C LEU A 664 0.03 -51.82 -23.53
N ALA A 665 0.37 -51.90 -22.23
CA ALA A 665 -0.12 -52.93 -21.32
C ALA A 665 -1.60 -52.73 -20.93
N ALA A 666 -2.06 -51.47 -20.87
CA ALA A 666 -3.44 -51.13 -20.55
C ALA A 666 -4.43 -51.42 -21.70
N CYS A 667 -3.96 -51.56 -22.94
CA CYS A 667 -4.78 -52.00 -24.06
C CYS A 667 -5.39 -53.39 -23.83
N SER A 668 -6.72 -53.46 -23.81
CA SER A 668 -7.48 -54.70 -23.56
C SER A 668 -7.43 -55.72 -24.70
N SER A 669 -7.17 -55.28 -25.94
CA SER A 669 -7.09 -56.15 -27.12
C SER A 669 -5.82 -55.90 -27.93
N GLU A 670 -5.28 -56.97 -28.52
CA GLU A 670 -4.14 -56.89 -29.43
C GLU A 670 -4.47 -56.08 -30.68
N ARG A 671 -5.73 -56.10 -31.15
CA ARG A 671 -6.19 -55.28 -32.26
C ARG A 671 -6.12 -53.78 -31.94
N HIS A 672 -6.58 -53.37 -30.75
CA HIS A 672 -6.48 -51.97 -30.31
C HIS A 672 -5.02 -51.52 -30.18
N ARG A 673 -4.14 -52.42 -29.70
CA ARG A 673 -2.70 -52.16 -29.64
C ARG A 673 -2.09 -51.93 -31.02
N GLN A 674 -2.43 -52.75 -32.02
CA GLN A 674 -1.93 -52.56 -33.38
C GLN A 674 -2.49 -51.28 -34.02
N VAL A 675 -3.76 -50.95 -33.79
CA VAL A 675 -4.37 -49.70 -34.28
C VAL A 675 -3.64 -48.47 -33.70
N LEU A 676 -3.35 -48.48 -32.40
CA LEU A 676 -2.59 -47.43 -31.72
C LEU A 676 -1.17 -47.28 -32.30
N LEU A 677 -0.49 -48.40 -32.57
CA LEU A 677 0.86 -48.41 -33.14
C LEU A 677 0.87 -47.98 -34.63
N SER A 678 -0.24 -48.19 -35.33
CA SER A 678 -0.44 -47.73 -36.71
C SER A 678 -1.01 -46.32 -36.83
N ALA A 679 -1.30 -45.66 -35.70
CA ALA A 679 -1.81 -44.28 -35.72
C ALA A 679 -0.76 -43.35 -36.33
N CYS A 680 -1.21 -42.38 -37.12
CA CYS A 680 -0.33 -41.50 -37.88
C CYS A 680 -0.52 -40.05 -37.44
N CYS A 681 0.58 -39.35 -37.19
CA CYS A 681 0.62 -37.90 -37.02
C CYS A 681 1.26 -37.20 -38.23
N ARG A 682 1.10 -35.88 -38.30
CA ARG A 682 1.70 -35.04 -39.35
C ARG A 682 2.50 -33.92 -38.71
N GLN A 683 3.69 -33.64 -39.23
CA GLN A 683 4.49 -32.47 -38.85
C GLN A 683 4.23 -31.36 -39.86
N SER A 684 3.68 -30.23 -39.43
CA SER A 684 3.13 -29.22 -40.35
C SER A 684 3.34 -27.77 -39.92
N PHE A 685 3.06 -26.87 -40.87
CA PHE A 685 2.82 -25.43 -40.81
C PHE A 685 1.89 -24.88 -39.71
N ALA A 686 1.70 -25.54 -38.56
CA ALA A 686 0.57 -25.33 -37.65
C ALA A 686 0.47 -23.91 -37.04
N THR A 687 -0.47 -23.09 -37.53
CA THR A 687 -0.99 -21.89 -36.82
C THR A 687 -2.39 -22.15 -36.27
N ALA A 688 -2.75 -21.50 -35.16
CA ALA A 688 -4.04 -21.71 -34.52
C ALA A 688 -5.26 -21.34 -35.40
N SER A 689 -5.05 -20.54 -36.46
CA SER A 689 -6.10 -19.94 -37.29
C SER A 689 -6.39 -20.64 -38.63
N SER A 690 -5.52 -21.53 -39.12
CA SER A 690 -5.65 -22.04 -40.50
C SER A 690 -5.56 -23.57 -40.58
N GLU A 691 -6.47 -24.20 -41.33
CA GLU A 691 -6.56 -25.67 -41.44
C GLU A 691 -5.70 -26.25 -42.58
N ASP A 692 -5.41 -25.47 -43.62
CA ASP A 692 -4.68 -25.88 -44.82
C ASP A 692 -3.25 -25.29 -44.82
N GLU A 693 -2.30 -26.05 -44.28
CA GLU A 693 -0.91 -25.60 -44.17
C GLU A 693 0.05 -26.66 -44.75
N PRO A 694 1.21 -26.23 -45.29
CA PRO A 694 2.21 -27.16 -45.80
C PRO A 694 2.69 -28.13 -44.71
N TRP A 695 3.22 -29.29 -45.10
CA TRP A 695 3.69 -30.32 -44.16
C TRP A 695 5.14 -30.69 -44.44
N LEU A 696 5.93 -30.94 -43.39
CA LEU A 696 7.30 -31.44 -43.54
C LEU A 696 7.31 -32.97 -43.57
N TRP A 697 6.52 -33.58 -42.69
CA TRP A 697 6.37 -35.02 -42.60
C TRP A 697 4.90 -35.41 -42.54
N LYS A 698 4.55 -36.47 -43.24
CA LYS A 698 3.20 -37.04 -43.29
C LYS A 698 3.24 -38.53 -42.96
N ASP A 699 2.18 -38.97 -42.30
CA ASP A 699 1.97 -40.37 -41.90
C ASP A 699 3.07 -40.93 -40.99
N LEU A 700 3.50 -40.11 -40.02
CA LEU A 700 4.46 -40.52 -39.00
C LEU A 700 3.78 -41.42 -37.97
N THR A 701 4.24 -42.66 -37.84
CA THR A 701 3.83 -43.55 -36.74
C THR A 701 4.60 -43.18 -35.47
N PRO A 702 4.19 -43.66 -34.28
CA PRO A 702 4.95 -43.43 -33.04
C PRO A 702 6.39 -43.90 -33.15
N LEU A 703 6.66 -44.98 -33.90
CA LEU A 703 8.00 -45.49 -34.15
C LEU A 703 8.81 -44.55 -35.06
N HIS A 704 8.20 -44.05 -36.15
CA HIS A 704 8.85 -43.05 -37.00
C HIS A 704 9.22 -41.81 -36.20
N LEU A 705 8.29 -41.29 -35.40
CA LEU A 705 8.52 -40.13 -34.56
C LEU A 705 9.65 -40.38 -33.57
N ALA A 706 9.64 -41.52 -32.86
CA ALA A 706 10.67 -41.89 -31.88
C ALA A 706 12.09 -41.96 -32.49
N LEU A 707 12.21 -42.45 -33.73
CA LEU A 707 13.50 -42.49 -34.43
C LEU A 707 13.96 -41.09 -34.86
N LEU A 708 13.03 -40.21 -35.26
CA LEU A 708 13.33 -38.83 -35.63
C LEU A 708 13.76 -37.98 -34.43
N THR A 709 13.05 -38.13 -33.30
CA THR A 709 13.26 -37.38 -32.04
C THR A 709 14.38 -37.94 -31.16
N LYS A 710 15.00 -39.06 -31.56
CA LYS A 710 16.07 -39.75 -30.81
C LYS A 710 15.62 -40.40 -29.49
N SER A 711 14.34 -40.73 -29.38
CA SER A 711 13.72 -41.38 -28.21
C SER A 711 13.89 -42.90 -28.26
N TYR A 712 15.15 -43.35 -28.19
CA TYR A 712 15.52 -44.74 -28.48
C TYR A 712 14.94 -45.74 -27.47
N GLN A 713 14.71 -45.31 -26.23
CA GLN A 713 14.16 -46.19 -25.19
C GLN A 713 12.70 -46.53 -25.47
N VAL A 714 11.93 -45.57 -25.94
CA VAL A 714 10.54 -45.79 -26.37
C VAL A 714 10.53 -46.57 -27.69
N ALA A 715 11.41 -46.24 -28.64
CA ALA A 715 11.51 -46.95 -29.91
C ALA A 715 11.73 -48.46 -29.71
N ASP A 716 12.54 -48.87 -28.73
CA ASP A 716 12.77 -50.29 -28.44
C ASP A 716 11.48 -51.02 -28.01
N VAL A 717 10.71 -50.40 -27.11
CA VAL A 717 9.41 -50.92 -26.65
C VAL A 717 8.40 -51.00 -27.79
N LEU A 718 8.38 -49.99 -28.67
CA LEU A 718 7.50 -49.96 -29.84
C LEU A 718 7.86 -51.05 -30.84
N VAL A 719 9.14 -51.27 -31.14
CA VAL A 719 9.58 -52.34 -32.03
C VAL A 719 9.18 -53.70 -31.47
N ASP A 720 9.33 -53.92 -30.16
CA ASP A 720 8.93 -55.18 -29.53
C ASP A 720 7.42 -55.43 -29.60
N ALA A 721 6.59 -54.38 -29.47
CA ALA A 721 5.13 -54.47 -29.51
C ALA A 721 4.51 -54.51 -30.93
N SER A 722 5.24 -54.06 -31.96
CA SER A 722 4.73 -53.91 -33.32
C SER A 722 4.70 -55.23 -34.11
N SER A 723 3.66 -55.39 -34.93
CA SER A 723 3.56 -56.45 -35.96
C SER A 723 4.42 -56.11 -37.19
N PRO A 724 4.76 -57.08 -38.05
CA PRO A 724 5.51 -56.83 -39.29
C PRO A 724 4.80 -55.82 -40.21
N ASP A 725 3.47 -55.85 -40.25
CA ASP A 725 2.67 -54.97 -41.10
C ASP A 725 2.79 -53.50 -40.67
N VAL A 726 2.81 -53.25 -39.35
CA VAL A 726 3.00 -51.89 -38.80
C VAL A 726 4.42 -51.38 -39.03
N LEU A 727 5.43 -52.25 -38.92
CA LEU A 727 6.83 -51.90 -39.19
C LEU A 727 7.10 -51.59 -40.67
N ALA A 728 6.26 -52.10 -41.57
CA ALA A 728 6.37 -51.89 -43.01
C ALA A 728 5.68 -50.60 -43.50
N LEU A 729 4.94 -49.89 -42.64
CA LEU A 729 4.27 -48.64 -43.02
C LEU A 729 5.31 -47.59 -43.44
N PRO A 730 5.14 -46.93 -44.59
CA PRO A 730 5.98 -45.80 -44.99
C PRO A 730 5.51 -44.49 -44.32
N CYS A 731 6.43 -43.59 -44.04
CA CYS A 731 6.15 -42.17 -43.86
C CYS A 731 6.69 -41.36 -45.05
N PHE A 732 6.19 -40.13 -45.22
CA PHE A 732 6.56 -39.27 -46.34
C PHE A 732 7.23 -38.00 -45.83
N GLN A 733 8.35 -37.63 -46.45
CA GLN A 733 9.06 -36.37 -46.20
C GLN A 733 8.90 -35.46 -47.43
N GLN A 734 8.51 -34.20 -47.21
CA GLN A 734 8.45 -33.19 -48.26
C GLN A 734 9.79 -32.46 -48.38
N ASP A 735 10.42 -32.51 -49.56
CA ASP A 735 11.58 -31.70 -49.87
C ASP A 735 11.15 -30.37 -50.50
N PHE A 736 11.18 -29.28 -49.73
CA PHE A 736 10.81 -27.94 -50.21
C PHE A 736 11.75 -27.36 -51.29
N GLU A 737 12.96 -27.91 -51.45
CA GLU A 737 13.89 -27.47 -52.49
C GLU A 737 13.60 -28.09 -53.86
N VAL A 738 12.95 -29.27 -53.89
CA VAL A 738 12.76 -30.09 -55.10
C VAL A 738 11.28 -30.33 -55.39
N ASP A 739 10.37 -29.88 -54.51
CA ASP A 739 8.92 -30.15 -54.54
C ASP A 739 8.61 -31.64 -54.77
N ALA A 740 9.37 -32.52 -54.11
CA ALA A 740 9.26 -33.97 -54.24
C ALA A 740 8.99 -34.65 -52.89
N GLU A 741 8.20 -35.72 -52.93
CA GLU A 741 7.89 -36.55 -51.76
C GLU A 741 8.84 -37.76 -51.70
N ARG A 742 9.55 -37.93 -50.59
CA ARG A 742 10.37 -39.14 -50.34
C ARG A 742 9.64 -40.08 -49.39
N SER A 743 9.46 -41.33 -49.81
CA SER A 743 8.98 -42.38 -48.92
C SER A 743 10.13 -42.93 -48.06
N MET A 744 9.91 -42.93 -46.74
CA MET A 744 10.88 -43.35 -45.74
C MET A 744 10.26 -44.47 -44.91
N SER A 745 10.95 -45.59 -44.76
CA SER A 745 10.55 -46.64 -43.82
C SER A 745 11.29 -46.47 -42.49
N ALA A 746 10.71 -46.97 -41.39
CA ALA A 746 11.39 -47.01 -40.09
C ALA A 746 12.79 -47.65 -40.16
N LEU A 747 12.95 -48.68 -40.99
CA LEU A 747 14.23 -49.37 -41.21
C LEU A 747 15.27 -48.46 -41.90
N LEU A 748 14.84 -47.66 -42.88
CA LEU A 748 15.70 -46.70 -43.59
C LEU A 748 16.06 -45.51 -42.70
N ILE A 749 15.13 -45.00 -41.89
CA ILE A 749 15.39 -43.93 -40.92
C ILE A 749 16.41 -44.39 -39.87
N ALA A 750 16.25 -45.61 -39.35
CA ALA A 750 17.19 -46.20 -38.39
C ALA A 750 18.60 -46.38 -38.99
N PHE A 751 18.69 -46.73 -40.28
CA PHE A 751 19.97 -46.82 -40.99
C PHE A 751 20.62 -45.44 -41.17
N ASN A 752 19.87 -44.45 -41.67
CA ASN A 752 20.38 -43.09 -41.92
C ASN A 752 20.83 -42.36 -40.65
N ARG A 753 20.35 -42.77 -39.48
CA ARG A 753 20.72 -42.23 -38.16
C ARG A 753 21.78 -43.07 -37.42
N ASP A 754 22.41 -44.04 -38.08
CA ASP A 754 23.46 -44.93 -37.53
C ASP A 754 23.02 -45.83 -36.35
N LEU A 755 21.73 -46.17 -36.24
CA LEU A 755 21.17 -46.96 -35.14
C LEU A 755 21.25 -48.48 -35.42
N LYS A 756 22.47 -49.03 -35.33
CA LYS A 756 22.78 -50.43 -35.70
C LYS A 756 21.94 -51.47 -34.95
N GLU A 757 21.62 -51.26 -33.68
CA GLU A 757 20.87 -52.23 -32.87
C GLU A 757 19.38 -52.25 -33.21
N LEU A 758 18.74 -51.08 -33.28
CA LEU A 758 17.34 -50.95 -33.69
C LEU A 758 17.13 -51.41 -35.14
N HIS A 759 18.04 -51.04 -36.04
CA HIS A 759 18.00 -51.50 -37.44
C HIS A 759 18.02 -53.04 -37.53
N ARG A 760 18.89 -53.71 -36.76
CA ARG A 760 18.93 -55.18 -36.67
C ARG A 760 17.66 -55.79 -36.06
N LYS A 761 17.05 -55.13 -35.07
CA LYS A 761 15.80 -55.61 -34.46
C LYS A 761 14.62 -55.50 -35.44
N ILE A 762 14.50 -54.38 -36.15
CA ILE A 762 13.45 -54.15 -37.15
C ILE A 762 13.62 -55.14 -38.32
N SER A 763 14.84 -55.30 -38.83
CA SER A 763 15.10 -56.20 -39.98
C SER A 763 14.81 -57.68 -39.67
N ARG A 764 14.96 -58.12 -38.41
CA ARG A 764 14.60 -59.49 -38.00
C ARG A 764 13.10 -59.75 -37.98
N LYS A 765 12.27 -58.72 -37.81
CA LYS A 765 10.81 -58.84 -37.73
C LYS A 765 10.12 -58.72 -39.09
N LEU A 766 10.77 -58.06 -40.05
CA LEU A 766 10.24 -57.96 -41.42
C LEU A 766 10.50 -59.25 -42.19
N PRO A 767 9.56 -59.71 -43.03
CA PRO A 767 9.81 -60.82 -43.95
C PRO A 767 10.93 -60.45 -44.94
N PRO A 768 11.72 -61.45 -45.40
CA PRO A 768 12.87 -61.23 -46.28
C PRO A 768 12.53 -60.69 -47.66
#